data_AF-A0A6G8RU97-F1
#
_entry.id   AF-A0A6G8RU97-F1
#
_cell.length_a   1.000
_cell.length_b   1.000
_cell.length_c   1.000
_cell.angle_alpha   90.00
_cell.angle_beta   90.00
_cell.angle_gamma   90.00
#
_symmetry.space_group_name_H-M   'P 1'
#
loop_
_entity.id
_entity.type
_entity.pdbx_description
1 polymer ?
#
loop_
_entity_poly.entity_id
_entity_poly.type
_entity_poly.pdbx_seq_one_letter_code
_entity_poly.pdbx_strand_id
1 'polypeptide(L)'
;MKNYKKGLLTVAVLSAMTLMAAEDTTIYVNTFEDTDVDDNQCSLREAVIAASTHKAYNGCPKGRPNNTNTPNVIQLEAGEYHLSSELTPNSPMIIKGKAPADWSSKDLVTNDFPARKPIETKIVGKQSTRLINTTLNDKPAITLQDLIFKDGKTNGQGGALFLGGETVLNNVWITNSTAAKGGAIFLDGPNSSLTINGGQFERNNALSGSVLDMSCNAALAYTQRKITLSGSTYIDNGDGTNDSVLNFCGQPALSLFSNTITENKANSNNGSIIKFYADILGNQPSLSSSSTLTLTSNTIVKNTAQGIFSYDQNGTKLLAYNILGFNTGKSCLYQSGNIAETKTANISINTNALNLFNGNDQCELPQEILARTDTHTLNLNGISFGDVLSPLQQAKDYTSYMAMYFPKDLKTANDFVDMGRNECAKLDQRGFSRVTELQPVVAGVTNDTCDLGSVEVLRFGLKNQAQSNQSILKMIQGYQNEIDVFQQAIDDPKTWQIYIPYYKNRISYFENLKKLTQANQKYRPVYFDPFLNNLPDEMVYDDGSRKILNLDLNNYDVLKPEPLGIGKLDQNKLFSGLYDANLKCEWDANLGRVIMYRTDDRITPEGDAEFCKYTLRSKSTQHEASAYLMARFGNIVPSVEAVSYTIEHGTTQTVTVDLLKNANDNGDGSTAGLLLNKNKSPFYLNTKGEAQAIRFIKVPDNVTVVSERQGACPGADRLENCHGGNITLQLINTLDPFNYKVTYVVYDADGDKSAEGLISLNNTAVADNSVRKSGGGAMGWISLIGLLSLAWARQRKLKN
;
A
#
# COMPACT_ATOMS: atom_id res chain seq x y z
N MET A 1 2.86 -4.32 -7.38
CA MET A 1 3.34 -3.44 -6.28
C MET A 1 2.76 -3.87 -4.92
N LYS A 2 2.85 -5.16 -4.55
CA LYS A 2 2.42 -5.64 -3.22
C LYS A 2 3.51 -5.53 -2.14
N ASN A 3 4.77 -5.36 -2.53
CA ASN A 3 5.92 -5.33 -1.61
C ASN A 3 6.09 -3.96 -0.89
N TYR A 4 5.33 -2.95 -1.28
CA TYR A 4 5.33 -1.62 -0.69
C TYR A 4 3.93 -1.36 -0.12
N LYS A 5 3.82 -1.14 1.19
CA LYS A 5 2.62 -0.46 1.68
C LYS A 5 2.76 1.01 1.31
N LYS A 6 1.74 1.56 0.65
CA LYS A 6 1.57 2.99 0.31
C LYS A 6 1.44 3.89 1.56
N GLY A 7 2.18 3.58 2.61
CA GLY A 7 1.94 4.00 3.98
C GLY A 7 2.56 5.34 4.38
N LEU A 8 3.33 6.00 3.51
CA LEU A 8 3.92 7.29 3.86
C LEU A 8 3.63 8.43 2.89
N LEU A 9 3.12 8.18 1.66
CA LEU A 9 2.78 9.27 0.74
C LEU A 9 1.46 9.13 -0.04
N THR A 10 0.81 7.96 -0.12
CA THR A 10 -0.02 7.68 -1.31
C THR A 10 -1.43 7.12 -1.08
N VAL A 11 -2.03 7.23 0.11
CA VAL A 11 -3.44 6.73 0.32
C VAL A 11 -4.47 7.84 0.53
N ALA A 12 -4.09 9.10 0.79
CA ALA A 12 -5.08 10.16 1.05
C ALA A 12 -5.53 10.97 -0.19
N VAL A 13 -4.82 10.89 -1.33
CA VAL A 13 -5.04 11.85 -2.42
C VAL A 13 -6.07 11.39 -3.46
N LEU A 14 -6.09 10.12 -3.85
CA LEU A 14 -6.89 9.68 -5.00
C LEU A 14 -8.33 9.29 -4.66
N SER A 15 -8.66 8.95 -3.41
CA SER A 15 -10.02 8.59 -2.99
C SER A 15 -10.82 9.75 -2.38
N ALA A 16 -10.25 10.95 -2.32
CA ALA A 16 -10.98 12.16 -1.89
C ALA A 16 -11.57 12.97 -3.06
N MET A 17 -11.32 12.58 -4.31
CA MET A 17 -11.74 13.34 -5.50
C MET A 17 -12.79 12.60 -6.34
N THR A 18 -13.58 11.70 -5.74
CA THR A 18 -14.88 11.34 -6.32
C THR A 18 -15.89 12.42 -5.94
N LEU A 19 -16.12 13.35 -6.88
CA LEU A 19 -17.42 13.91 -7.22
C LEU A 19 -18.41 14.09 -6.05
N MET A 20 -18.15 15.07 -5.19
CA MET A 20 -19.13 16.05 -4.73
C MET A 20 -18.35 17.34 -4.47
N ALA A 21 -18.94 18.50 -4.77
CA ALA A 21 -18.41 19.78 -4.30
C ALA A 21 -18.52 19.81 -2.76
N ALA A 22 -17.61 19.15 -2.05
CA ALA A 22 -17.37 19.43 -0.66
C ALA A 22 -16.65 20.78 -0.60
N GLU A 23 -17.18 21.73 0.18
CA GLU A 23 -16.46 22.96 0.49
C GLU A 23 -15.09 22.58 1.08
N ASP A 24 -14.01 23.09 0.49
CA ASP A 24 -12.68 22.92 1.08
C ASP A 24 -12.67 23.63 2.43
N THR A 25 -12.54 22.83 3.49
CA THR A 25 -12.54 23.28 4.89
C THR A 25 -11.13 23.30 5.47
N THR A 26 -10.11 23.19 4.63
CA THR A 26 -8.70 23.29 5.02
C THR A 26 -8.37 24.75 5.34
N ILE A 27 -7.65 24.97 6.43
CA ILE A 27 -7.10 26.27 6.79
C ILE A 27 -5.70 26.37 6.17
N TYR A 28 -5.56 27.17 5.13
CA TYR A 28 -4.27 27.41 4.47
C TYR A 28 -3.58 28.60 5.13
N VAL A 29 -2.39 28.35 5.67
CA VAL A 29 -1.52 29.40 6.19
C VAL A 29 -0.83 30.08 5.02
N ASN A 30 -0.94 31.40 4.93
CA ASN A 30 -0.48 32.18 3.78
C ASN A 30 0.60 33.22 4.11
N THR A 31 1.07 33.26 5.36
CA THR A 31 2.19 34.08 5.81
C THR A 31 3.13 33.29 6.73
N PHE A 32 4.42 33.62 6.70
CA PHE A 32 5.44 33.05 7.59
C PHE A 32 5.60 33.83 8.90
N GLU A 33 5.02 35.04 8.96
CA GLU A 33 5.04 35.87 10.16
C GLU A 33 4.25 35.20 11.29
N ASP A 34 4.76 35.33 12.52
CA ASP A 34 4.07 34.86 13.71
C ASP A 34 3.36 36.04 14.39
N THR A 35 2.15 36.32 13.91
CA THR A 35 1.31 37.43 14.38
C THR A 35 0.00 36.93 14.95
N ASP A 36 -0.68 37.83 15.65
CA ASP A 36 -2.07 37.68 16.05
C ASP A 36 -2.75 39.04 15.85
N VAL A 37 -2.92 39.41 14.57
CA VAL A 37 -3.40 40.73 14.14
C VAL A 37 -4.36 40.58 12.97
N ASP A 38 -5.44 41.34 12.95
CA ASP A 38 -6.39 41.31 11.85
C ASP A 38 -5.85 42.07 10.62
N ASP A 39 -5.03 41.40 9.79
CA ASP A 39 -4.40 41.94 8.59
C ASP A 39 -4.81 41.21 7.29
N ASN A 40 -5.83 40.35 7.37
CA ASN A 40 -6.30 39.43 6.32
C ASN A 40 -5.28 38.36 5.88
N GLN A 41 -4.13 38.27 6.53
CA GLN A 41 -3.21 37.15 6.38
C GLN A 41 -3.51 36.12 7.46
N CYS A 42 -3.31 34.85 7.15
CA CYS A 42 -3.52 33.75 8.07
C CYS A 42 -2.16 33.20 8.47
N SER A 43 -1.67 33.58 9.64
CA SER A 43 -0.46 33.01 10.25
C SER A 43 -0.73 31.63 10.84
N LEU A 44 0.34 30.89 11.15
CA LEU A 44 0.22 29.60 11.83
C LEU A 44 -0.47 29.72 13.20
N ARG A 45 -0.21 30.81 13.94
CA ARG A 45 -0.84 31.06 15.24
C ARG A 45 -2.33 31.28 15.11
N GLU A 46 -2.75 32.16 14.21
CA GLU A 46 -4.15 32.44 13.93
C GLU A 46 -4.87 31.19 13.39
N ALA A 47 -4.20 30.37 12.58
CA ALA A 47 -4.76 29.12 12.07
C ALA A 47 -5.05 28.13 13.19
N VAL A 48 -4.15 28.00 14.18
CA VAL A 48 -4.38 27.17 15.37
C VAL A 48 -5.55 27.70 16.21
N ILE A 49 -5.70 29.03 16.33
CA ILE A 49 -6.83 29.64 17.05
C ILE A 49 -8.14 29.39 16.30
N ALA A 50 -8.17 29.61 14.99
CA ALA A 50 -9.33 29.34 14.14
C ALA A 50 -9.77 27.88 14.22
N ALA A 51 -8.80 26.95 14.11
CA ALA A 51 -9.05 25.51 14.26
C ALA A 51 -9.56 25.14 15.66
N SER A 52 -9.00 25.75 16.71
CA SER A 52 -9.39 25.50 18.10
C SER A 52 -10.80 26.00 18.42
N THR A 53 -11.22 27.09 17.78
CA THR A 53 -12.51 27.75 18.06
C THR A 53 -13.62 27.37 17.06
N HIS A 54 -13.27 26.70 15.96
CA HIS A 54 -14.16 26.42 14.82
C HIS A 54 -14.80 27.70 14.24
N LYS A 55 -14.08 28.80 14.29
CA LYS A 55 -14.50 30.14 13.86
C LYS A 55 -13.39 30.79 13.04
N ALA A 56 -13.78 31.63 12.07
CA ALA A 56 -12.80 32.44 11.36
C ALA A 56 -12.11 33.39 12.34
N TYR A 57 -10.83 33.67 12.12
CA TYR A 57 -10.01 34.43 13.05
C TYR A 57 -8.86 35.12 12.33
N ASN A 58 -8.79 36.46 12.41
CA ASN A 58 -7.71 37.31 11.87
C ASN A 58 -7.15 36.80 10.52
N GLY A 59 -7.95 36.86 9.46
CA GLY A 59 -7.57 36.36 8.12
C GLY A 59 -7.70 34.84 7.89
N CYS A 60 -7.73 34.00 8.92
CA CYS A 60 -7.92 32.56 8.78
C CYS A 60 -9.41 32.17 8.64
N PRO A 61 -9.76 31.25 7.71
CA PRO A 61 -11.13 30.72 7.60
C PRO A 61 -11.48 29.83 8.80
N LYS A 62 -12.79 29.61 9.03
CA LYS A 62 -13.28 28.84 10.20
C LYS A 62 -12.86 27.37 10.24
N GLY A 63 -12.40 26.83 9.12
CA GLY A 63 -12.21 25.40 8.93
C GLY A 63 -13.53 24.60 9.02
N ARG A 64 -13.46 23.43 9.65
CA ARG A 64 -14.59 22.50 9.83
C ARG A 64 -15.47 22.87 11.02
N PRO A 65 -16.79 22.65 10.92
CA PRO A 65 -17.69 22.87 12.05
C PRO A 65 -17.47 21.85 13.18
N ASN A 66 -17.69 22.30 14.41
CA ASN A 66 -17.46 21.55 15.67
C ASN A 66 -18.35 20.29 15.84
N ASN A 67 -19.34 20.07 14.97
CA ASN A 67 -20.21 18.88 15.02
C ASN A 67 -19.71 17.73 14.14
N THR A 68 -18.56 17.90 13.48
CA THR A 68 -17.93 16.84 12.70
C THR A 68 -16.95 16.11 13.61
N ASN A 69 -17.09 14.79 13.79
CA ASN A 69 -16.12 13.97 14.53
C ASN A 69 -14.75 13.88 13.80
N THR A 70 -14.44 14.82 12.92
CA THR A 70 -13.24 14.87 12.10
C THR A 70 -12.41 16.08 12.49
N PRO A 71 -11.08 15.93 12.66
CA PRO A 71 -10.22 17.03 13.06
C PRO A 71 -10.15 18.13 12.00
N ASN A 72 -9.87 19.36 12.44
CA ASN A 72 -9.50 20.45 11.53
C ASN A 72 -8.18 20.14 10.82
N VAL A 73 -7.99 20.65 9.60
CA VAL A 73 -6.74 20.50 8.84
C VAL A 73 -6.12 21.87 8.61
N ILE A 74 -4.88 22.04 9.04
CA ILE A 74 -4.04 23.21 8.76
C ILE A 74 -2.98 22.77 7.74
N GLN A 75 -2.91 23.46 6.61
CA GLN A 75 -1.93 23.23 5.55
C GLN A 75 -0.93 24.39 5.52
N LEU A 76 0.34 24.04 5.66
CA LEU A 76 1.47 24.97 5.58
C LEU A 76 2.16 24.89 4.21
N GLU A 77 2.80 25.98 3.82
CA GLU A 77 3.69 26.01 2.65
C GLU A 77 5.14 25.67 3.04
N ALA A 78 5.98 25.46 2.03
CA ALA A 78 7.40 25.25 2.21
C ALA A 78 8.05 26.55 2.74
N GLY A 79 8.86 26.45 3.80
CA GLY A 79 9.46 27.62 4.46
C GLY A 79 9.62 27.45 5.97
N GLU A 80 10.01 28.53 6.64
CA GLU A 80 10.26 28.54 8.10
C GLU A 80 9.25 29.45 8.82
N TYR A 81 8.54 28.87 9.79
CA TYR A 81 7.58 29.55 10.66
C TYR A 81 8.24 29.81 12.01
N HIS A 82 8.66 31.05 12.27
CA HIS A 82 9.41 31.42 13.47
C HIS A 82 8.49 31.86 14.61
N LEU A 83 8.32 31.01 15.62
CA LEU A 83 7.44 31.30 16.75
C LEU A 83 8.08 32.29 17.74
N SER A 84 7.28 33.25 18.20
CA SER A 84 7.55 34.18 19.29
C SER A 84 7.13 33.60 20.65
N SER A 85 6.14 32.71 20.66
CA SER A 85 5.64 32.01 21.83
C SER A 85 5.04 30.66 21.43
N GLU A 86 4.77 29.80 22.41
CA GLU A 86 4.19 28.47 22.13
C GLU A 86 2.80 28.53 21.49
N LEU A 87 2.49 27.52 20.68
CA LEU A 87 1.15 27.27 20.17
C LEU A 87 0.39 26.36 21.14
N THR A 88 -0.87 26.70 21.42
CA THR A 88 -1.71 25.98 22.38
C THR A 88 -3.00 25.46 21.72
N PRO A 89 -2.94 24.41 20.89
CA PRO A 89 -4.13 23.76 20.34
C PRO A 89 -5.13 23.38 21.44
N ASN A 90 -6.42 23.67 21.23
CA ASN A 90 -7.50 23.27 22.15
C ASN A 90 -8.59 22.39 21.52
N SER A 91 -8.44 21.98 20.26
CA SER A 91 -9.35 21.03 19.62
C SER A 91 -8.55 20.04 18.76
N PRO A 92 -9.11 18.86 18.43
CA PRO A 92 -8.43 17.92 17.57
C PRO A 92 -8.09 18.49 16.19
N MET A 93 -6.82 18.40 15.79
CA MET A 93 -6.36 18.97 14.52
C MET A 93 -5.20 18.19 13.88
N ILE A 94 -5.06 18.38 12.57
CA ILE A 94 -3.95 17.89 11.75
C ILE A 94 -3.19 19.10 11.22
N ILE A 95 -1.89 19.20 11.52
CA ILE A 95 -1.00 20.23 10.97
C ILE A 95 -0.07 19.54 9.97
N LYS A 96 -0.14 19.97 8.71
CA LYS A 96 0.63 19.39 7.60
C LYS A 96 1.60 20.42 7.05
N GLY A 97 2.86 20.04 6.91
CA GLY A 97 3.81 20.75 6.06
C GLY A 97 3.47 20.59 4.58
N LYS A 98 4.25 21.26 3.73
CA LYS A 98 4.20 21.01 2.30
C LYS A 98 4.59 19.55 2.05
N ALA A 99 3.73 18.83 1.31
CA ALA A 99 4.00 17.43 0.99
C ALA A 99 5.36 17.29 0.27
N PRO A 100 6.30 16.50 0.82
CA PRO A 100 7.65 16.38 0.27
C PRO A 100 7.64 15.36 -0.88
N ALA A 101 7.00 15.75 -1.98
CA ALA A 101 6.66 14.88 -3.10
C ALA A 101 6.94 15.56 -4.44
N ASP A 102 7.44 14.79 -5.41
CA ASP A 102 7.58 15.19 -6.80
C ASP A 102 6.86 14.21 -7.73
N TRP A 103 5.78 14.69 -8.32
CA TRP A 103 4.95 13.93 -9.25
C TRP A 103 5.49 13.90 -10.67
N SER A 104 6.62 14.58 -10.94
CA SER A 104 7.31 14.52 -12.24
C SER A 104 8.30 13.37 -12.35
N SER A 105 8.66 12.74 -11.22
CA SER A 105 9.62 11.64 -11.17
C SER A 105 9.15 10.50 -10.26
N LYS A 106 9.75 9.32 -10.45
CA LYS A 106 9.49 8.15 -9.61
C LYS A 106 10.44 8.13 -8.42
N ASP A 107 9.95 7.67 -7.29
CA ASP A 107 10.74 7.46 -6.08
C ASP A 107 11.81 6.39 -6.30
N LEU A 108 13.04 6.67 -5.86
CA LEU A 108 14.16 5.77 -6.09
C LEU A 108 14.09 4.47 -5.31
N VAL A 109 13.27 4.41 -4.26
CA VAL A 109 13.12 3.24 -3.39
C VAL A 109 11.90 2.43 -3.81
N THR A 110 10.77 3.07 -4.13
CA THR A 110 9.53 2.35 -4.53
C THR A 110 9.36 2.15 -6.03
N ASN A 111 10.13 2.87 -6.86
CA ASN A 111 9.99 2.96 -8.31
C ASN A 111 8.59 3.38 -8.80
N ASP A 112 7.87 4.16 -8.01
CA ASP A 112 6.55 4.68 -8.36
C ASP A 112 6.44 6.17 -8.05
N PHE A 113 5.41 6.80 -8.62
CA PHE A 113 5.12 8.20 -8.36
C PHE A 113 4.37 8.38 -7.02
N PRO A 114 4.56 9.53 -6.35
CA PRO A 114 5.58 10.54 -6.62
C PRO A 114 6.94 10.16 -6.02
N ALA A 115 8.03 10.75 -6.51
CA ALA A 115 9.32 10.70 -5.83
C ALA A 115 9.26 11.43 -4.49
N ARG A 116 9.86 10.85 -3.45
CA ARG A 116 10.01 11.56 -2.17
C ARG A 116 11.06 12.65 -2.27
N LYS A 117 10.85 13.71 -1.50
CA LYS A 117 11.78 14.82 -1.30
C LYS A 117 12.12 14.98 0.20
N PRO A 118 13.13 15.79 0.55
CA PRO A 118 13.30 16.25 1.92
C PRO A 118 12.08 17.07 2.39
N ILE A 119 11.86 17.14 3.71
CA ILE A 119 10.84 18.01 4.29
C ILE A 119 11.28 19.48 4.14
N GLU A 120 10.40 20.34 3.63
CA GLU A 120 10.69 21.74 3.36
C GLU A 120 10.01 22.72 4.33
N THR A 121 9.08 22.25 5.16
CA THR A 121 8.37 23.07 6.13
C THR A 121 8.95 22.92 7.54
N LYS A 122 9.32 24.04 8.16
CA LYS A 122 9.91 24.08 9.51
C LYS A 122 9.13 24.98 10.46
N ILE A 123 8.98 24.56 11.71
CA ILE A 123 8.46 25.37 12.82
C ILE A 123 9.61 25.58 13.80
N VAL A 124 9.99 26.85 14.02
CA VAL A 124 11.27 27.22 14.63
C VAL A 124 11.05 28.03 15.92
N GLY A 125 11.62 27.55 17.03
CA GLY A 125 11.48 28.17 18.37
C GLY A 125 12.62 29.10 18.76
N LYS A 126 13.64 29.23 17.91
CA LYS A 126 14.80 30.14 18.06
C LYS A 126 15.56 29.98 19.38
N GLN A 127 15.53 28.80 19.98
CA GLN A 127 16.07 28.53 21.32
C GLN A 127 15.48 29.46 22.41
N SER A 128 14.25 29.94 22.21
CA SER A 128 13.59 30.88 23.13
C SER A 128 12.19 30.45 23.56
N THR A 129 11.52 29.58 22.80
CA THR A 129 10.17 29.11 23.13
C THR A 129 10.00 27.62 22.87
N ARG A 130 9.10 27.00 23.65
CA ARG A 130 8.48 25.72 23.30
C ARG A 130 7.60 25.92 22.06
N LEU A 131 7.42 24.88 21.25
CA LEU A 131 6.72 24.99 19.97
C LEU A 131 5.23 24.70 20.12
N ILE A 132 4.87 23.53 20.66
CA ILE A 132 3.48 23.13 20.82
C ILE A 132 3.24 22.61 22.24
N ASN A 133 2.11 23.01 22.82
CA ASN A 133 1.63 22.55 24.10
C ASN A 133 0.13 22.19 24.04
N THR A 134 -0.18 20.90 24.18
CA THR A 134 -1.56 20.39 24.24
C THR A 134 -1.95 19.92 25.64
N THR A 135 -1.19 20.28 26.68
CA THR A 135 -1.51 19.90 28.07
C THR A 135 -2.55 20.81 28.70
N LEU A 136 -2.74 21.99 28.12
CA LEU A 136 -3.74 22.95 28.55
C LEU A 136 -5.14 22.49 28.13
N ASN A 137 -6.12 22.82 28.97
CA ASN A 137 -7.55 22.66 28.65
C ASN A 137 -7.95 21.20 28.30
N ASP A 138 -8.54 20.98 27.11
CA ASP A 138 -9.23 19.74 26.73
C ASP A 138 -8.29 18.60 26.29
N LYS A 139 -6.96 18.81 26.37
CA LYS A 139 -5.92 17.84 25.99
C LYS A 139 -6.16 17.17 24.63
N PRO A 140 -6.28 17.97 23.55
CA PRO A 140 -6.75 17.47 22.26
C PRO A 140 -5.77 16.49 21.61
N ALA A 141 -6.33 15.61 20.78
CA ALA A 141 -5.54 14.77 19.89
C ALA A 141 -4.95 15.59 18.73
N ILE A 142 -3.68 15.41 18.40
CA ILE A 142 -3.03 16.12 17.30
C ILE A 142 -2.28 15.18 16.37
N THR A 143 -2.34 15.46 15.07
CA THR A 143 -1.49 14.80 14.07
C THR A 143 -0.58 15.83 13.42
N LEU A 144 0.72 15.54 13.42
CA LEU A 144 1.75 16.37 12.82
C LEU A 144 2.37 15.59 11.67
N GLN A 145 2.42 16.18 10.48
CA GLN A 145 2.82 15.48 9.27
C GLN A 145 3.75 16.32 8.41
N ASP A 146 4.87 15.73 7.98
CA ASP A 146 5.83 16.34 7.05
C ASP A 146 6.38 17.68 7.57
N LEU A 147 6.86 17.69 8.82
CA LEU A 147 7.31 18.90 9.53
C LEU A 147 8.69 18.72 10.17
N ILE A 148 9.48 19.78 10.17
CA ILE A 148 10.68 19.89 11.01
C ILE A 148 10.38 20.84 12.17
N PHE A 149 10.42 20.34 13.40
CA PHE A 149 10.46 21.15 14.61
C PHE A 149 11.92 21.43 14.96
N LYS A 150 12.27 22.69 15.08
CA LYS A 150 13.66 23.11 15.25
C LYS A 150 13.82 24.11 16.39
N ASP A 151 14.89 23.96 17.16
CA ASP A 151 15.33 24.94 18.16
C ASP A 151 14.25 25.26 19.22
N GLY A 152 13.41 24.28 19.57
CA GLY A 152 12.43 24.44 20.65
C GLY A 152 13.11 24.44 22.02
N LYS A 153 12.76 25.38 22.91
CA LYS A 153 13.37 25.49 24.24
C LYS A 153 12.39 25.84 25.34
N THR A 154 12.51 25.16 26.47
CA THR A 154 11.85 25.54 27.72
C THR A 154 12.74 25.20 28.93
N ASN A 155 12.52 25.85 30.06
CA ASN A 155 13.11 25.43 31.33
C ASN A 155 12.28 24.34 32.04
N GLY A 156 11.10 24.01 31.50
CA GLY A 156 10.22 22.98 32.02
C GLY A 156 10.26 21.69 31.21
N GLN A 157 9.08 21.22 30.82
CA GLN A 157 8.86 19.96 30.12
C GLN A 157 8.56 20.18 28.64
N GLY A 158 9.13 19.31 27.78
CA GLY A 158 8.85 19.27 26.34
C GLY A 158 9.46 20.43 25.58
N GLY A 159 10.71 20.32 25.11
CA GLY A 159 11.39 21.43 24.44
C GLY A 159 10.74 21.81 23.12
N ALA A 160 10.39 20.82 22.30
CA ALA A 160 9.53 21.04 21.13
C ALA A 160 8.05 20.84 21.49
N LEU A 161 7.70 19.65 22.01
CA LEU A 161 6.32 19.21 22.18
C LEU A 161 6.02 18.84 23.63
N PHE A 162 4.99 19.47 24.22
CA PHE A 162 4.45 19.09 25.52
C PHE A 162 3.00 18.61 25.35
N LEU A 163 2.76 17.32 25.51
CA LEU A 163 1.60 16.63 24.93
C LEU A 163 0.69 16.01 25.99
N GLY A 164 -0.60 16.39 25.99
CA GLY A 164 -1.60 15.89 26.94
C GLY A 164 -2.56 14.82 26.39
N GLY A 165 -2.72 14.74 25.07
CA GLY A 165 -3.64 13.83 24.38
C GLY A 165 -2.95 12.89 23.40
N GLU A 166 -3.73 12.16 22.60
CA GLU A 166 -3.20 11.27 21.56
C GLU A 166 -2.44 12.06 20.48
N THR A 167 -1.21 11.68 20.20
CA THR A 167 -0.37 12.35 19.21
C THR A 167 0.19 11.38 18.19
N VAL A 168 0.06 11.75 16.91
CA VAL A 168 0.64 11.02 15.77
C VAL A 168 1.64 11.93 15.05
N LEU A 169 2.88 11.46 14.92
CA LEU A 169 3.94 12.10 14.17
C LEU A 169 4.23 11.26 12.92
N ASN A 170 3.96 11.80 11.74
CA ASN A 170 4.22 11.14 10.46
C ASN A 170 5.30 11.89 9.69
N ASN A 171 6.46 11.27 9.48
CA ASN A 171 7.60 11.90 8.82
C ASN A 171 7.93 13.27 9.46
N VAL A 172 8.17 13.27 10.77
CA VAL A 172 8.46 14.48 11.55
C VAL A 172 9.89 14.45 12.05
N TRP A 173 10.59 15.57 11.93
CA TRP A 173 11.92 15.72 12.50
C TRP A 173 11.84 16.65 13.70
N ILE A 174 12.54 16.31 14.78
CA ILE A 174 12.73 17.22 15.92
C ILE A 174 14.21 17.39 16.16
N THR A 175 14.68 18.63 15.99
CA THR A 175 16.11 18.93 15.95
C THR A 175 16.46 20.03 16.93
N ASN A 176 17.56 19.81 17.66
CA ASN A 176 18.17 20.81 18.53
C ASN A 176 17.22 21.37 19.61
N SER A 177 16.28 20.56 20.13
CA SER A 177 15.36 21.01 21.17
C SER A 177 15.88 20.73 22.58
N THR A 178 15.69 21.69 23.49
CA THR A 178 16.20 21.62 24.87
C THR A 178 15.11 21.81 25.92
N ALA A 179 15.10 20.97 26.96
CA ALA A 179 14.21 21.10 28.12
C ALA A 179 14.86 20.60 29.42
N ALA A 180 14.20 20.77 30.56
CA ALA A 180 14.62 20.08 31.78
C ALA A 180 14.26 18.58 31.72
N LYS A 181 13.09 18.26 31.14
CA LYS A 181 12.62 16.89 30.89
C LYS A 181 11.96 16.80 29.51
N GLY A 182 12.29 15.76 28.75
CA GLY A 182 11.71 15.59 27.42
C GLY A 182 12.23 16.66 26.45
N GLY A 183 13.50 16.57 26.07
CA GLY A 183 14.16 17.59 25.23
C GLY A 183 13.41 17.82 23.92
N ALA A 184 13.06 16.74 23.22
CA ALA A 184 12.12 16.82 22.11
C ALA A 184 10.65 16.78 22.59
N ILE A 185 10.28 15.74 23.35
CA ILE A 185 8.88 15.42 23.66
C ILE A 185 8.72 15.13 25.16
N PHE A 186 7.68 15.71 25.76
CA PHE A 186 7.18 15.27 27.06
C PHE A 186 5.70 14.88 26.99
N LEU A 187 5.35 13.71 27.54
CA LEU A 187 3.98 13.20 27.62
C LEU A 187 3.38 13.40 29.03
N ASP A 188 2.27 14.15 29.12
CA ASP A 188 1.60 14.49 30.37
C ASP A 188 0.24 13.78 30.55
N GLY A 189 0.11 13.05 31.65
CA GLY A 189 -1.15 12.48 32.10
C GLY A 189 -1.54 11.16 31.41
N PRO A 190 -2.72 10.60 31.77
CA PRO A 190 -3.16 9.26 31.36
C PRO A 190 -3.67 9.17 29.92
N ASN A 191 -3.98 10.29 29.30
CA ASN A 191 -4.52 10.31 27.93
C ASN A 191 -3.44 10.55 26.87
N SER A 192 -2.20 10.85 27.29
CA SER A 192 -1.09 11.11 26.37
C SER A 192 -0.59 9.79 25.76
N SER A 193 -0.88 9.56 24.47
CA SER A 193 -0.32 8.47 23.68
C SER A 193 0.51 9.03 22.53
N LEU A 194 1.46 8.24 22.03
CA LEU A 194 2.41 8.69 21.00
C LEU A 194 2.63 7.62 19.95
N THR A 195 2.41 7.97 18.69
CA THR A 195 2.78 7.15 17.54
C THR A 195 3.74 7.95 16.66
N ILE A 196 4.92 7.41 16.41
CA ILE A 196 5.92 7.97 15.49
C ILE A 196 6.10 7.02 14.31
N ASN A 197 5.86 7.53 13.10
CA ASN A 197 5.97 6.81 11.84
C ASN A 197 6.99 7.53 10.94
N GLY A 198 8.23 7.07 10.99
CA GLY A 198 9.35 7.71 10.30
C GLY A 198 9.71 9.08 10.86
N GLY A 199 10.90 9.57 10.47
CA GLY A 199 11.44 10.85 10.88
C GLY A 199 12.75 10.72 11.66
N GLN A 200 13.33 11.88 12.02
CA GLN A 200 14.64 11.96 12.64
C GLN A 200 14.64 12.88 13.88
N PHE A 201 15.15 12.36 14.99
CA PHE A 201 15.28 13.05 16.27
C PHE A 201 16.75 13.25 16.54
N GLU A 202 17.21 14.49 16.46
CA GLU A 202 18.63 14.80 16.39
C GLU A 202 19.03 15.96 17.30
N ARG A 203 20.12 15.79 18.06
CA ARG A 203 20.69 16.84 18.92
C ARG A 203 19.72 17.42 19.95
N ASN A 204 18.73 16.64 20.38
CA ASN A 204 17.85 17.07 21.46
C ASN A 204 18.52 16.82 22.81
N ASN A 205 18.26 17.68 23.79
CA ASN A 205 18.92 17.63 25.09
C ASN A 205 17.94 17.89 26.25
N ALA A 206 17.98 17.03 27.27
CA ALA A 206 17.30 17.26 28.55
C ALA A 206 17.91 16.38 29.63
N LEU A 207 17.99 16.85 30.87
CA LEU A 207 18.57 16.08 31.97
C LEU A 207 17.97 14.67 32.04
N SER A 208 16.64 14.56 31.92
CA SER A 208 15.94 13.28 31.76
C SER A 208 15.18 13.26 30.44
N GLY A 209 15.33 12.17 29.69
CA GLY A 209 14.68 11.97 28.40
C GLY A 209 15.04 13.04 27.38
N SER A 210 16.28 13.06 26.90
CA SER A 210 16.72 14.01 25.86
C SER A 210 15.83 14.00 24.61
N VAL A 211 15.27 12.84 24.25
CA VAL A 211 14.22 12.74 23.22
C VAL A 211 12.85 12.67 23.86
N LEU A 212 12.60 11.70 24.75
CA LEU A 212 11.27 11.43 25.27
C LEU A 212 11.31 11.23 26.79
N ASP A 213 10.47 11.97 27.49
CA ASP A 213 10.16 11.78 28.91
C ASP A 213 8.64 11.86 29.14
N MET A 214 8.18 11.47 30.33
CA MET A 214 6.75 11.39 30.63
C MET A 214 6.41 11.44 32.12
N SER A 215 5.15 11.75 32.43
CA SER A 215 4.63 11.64 33.79
C SER A 215 4.45 10.16 34.19
N CYS A 216 4.90 9.76 35.38
CA CYS A 216 4.79 8.37 35.83
C CYS A 216 3.43 8.07 36.47
N ASN A 217 2.91 9.00 37.27
CA ASN A 217 1.68 8.84 38.02
C ASN A 217 0.70 9.99 37.75
N ALA A 218 -0.59 9.67 37.76
CA ALA A 218 -1.70 10.62 37.72
C ALA A 218 -2.80 10.16 38.68
N ALA A 219 -3.33 11.07 39.51
CA ALA A 219 -4.38 10.77 40.49
C ALA A 219 -4.08 9.54 41.37
N LEU A 220 -2.84 9.41 41.87
CA LEU A 220 -2.33 8.31 42.70
C LEU A 220 -2.26 6.93 42.02
N ALA A 221 -2.45 6.85 40.70
CA ALA A 221 -2.29 5.62 39.92
C ALA A 221 -1.19 5.75 38.87
N TYR A 222 -0.64 4.60 38.45
CA TYR A 222 0.27 4.55 37.32
C TYR A 222 -0.40 5.05 36.05
N THR A 223 0.34 5.85 35.30
CA THR A 223 -0.17 6.40 34.05
C THR A 223 -0.09 5.34 32.95
N GLN A 224 -1.25 4.91 32.45
CA GLN A 224 -1.35 3.93 31.37
C GLN A 224 -1.32 4.64 30.01
N ARG A 225 -0.47 4.19 29.09
CA ARG A 225 -0.37 4.78 27.75
C ARG A 225 0.21 3.84 26.72
N LYS A 226 -0.13 4.04 25.46
CA LYS A 226 0.47 3.34 24.32
C LYS A 226 1.50 4.24 23.64
N ILE A 227 2.69 3.70 23.39
CA ILE A 227 3.76 4.39 22.65
C ILE A 227 4.28 3.47 21.56
N THR A 228 4.31 3.95 20.33
CA THR A 228 4.82 3.22 19.17
C THR A 228 5.83 4.07 18.42
N LEU A 229 7.06 3.57 18.31
CA LEU A 229 8.15 4.23 17.58
C LEU A 229 8.54 3.33 16.41
N SER A 230 8.35 3.81 15.19
CA SER A 230 8.53 2.96 14.01
C SER A 230 9.31 3.66 12.91
N GLY A 231 10.23 2.92 12.29
CA GLY A 231 10.95 3.38 11.11
C GLY A 231 11.73 4.69 11.29
N SER A 232 12.10 5.05 12.53
CA SER A 232 12.65 6.38 12.86
C SER A 232 14.12 6.33 13.26
N THR A 233 14.81 7.47 13.14
CA THR A 233 16.20 7.64 13.58
C THR A 233 16.31 8.51 14.83
N TYR A 234 17.07 8.05 15.81
CA TYR A 234 17.43 8.79 17.02
C TYR A 234 18.95 8.91 17.08
N ILE A 235 19.46 10.10 16.78
CA ILE A 235 20.89 10.32 16.57
C ILE A 235 21.45 11.52 17.33
N ASP A 236 22.62 11.38 17.93
CA ASP A 236 23.36 12.49 18.56
C ASP A 236 22.53 13.25 19.62
N ASN A 237 21.62 12.56 20.32
CA ASN A 237 20.83 13.16 21.39
C ASN A 237 21.54 12.98 22.74
N GLY A 238 21.37 13.99 23.60
CA GLY A 238 22.00 14.04 24.92
C GLY A 238 23.52 14.27 24.86
N ASP A 239 24.11 14.32 26.04
CA ASP A 239 25.51 14.57 26.35
C ASP A 239 25.90 13.80 27.64
N GLY A 240 27.13 14.00 28.12
CA GLY A 240 27.67 13.26 29.28
C GLY A 240 27.03 13.61 30.63
N THR A 241 26.12 14.59 30.68
CA THR A 241 25.45 15.04 31.92
C THR A 241 24.03 14.51 32.06
N ASN A 242 23.46 13.92 31.00
CA ASN A 242 22.08 13.45 31.01
C ASN A 242 21.91 12.10 31.70
N ASP A 243 20.78 11.93 32.39
CA ASP A 243 20.33 10.67 32.96
C ASP A 243 19.81 9.73 31.88
N SER A 244 19.14 10.27 30.84
CA SER A 244 18.61 9.42 29.77
C SER A 244 18.25 10.13 28.46
N VAL A 245 18.08 9.31 27.41
CA VAL A 245 17.60 9.75 26.09
C VAL A 245 16.12 9.41 25.89
N LEU A 246 15.74 8.16 26.13
CA LEU A 246 14.38 7.67 26.16
C LEU A 246 14.05 7.19 27.58
N ASN A 247 13.22 7.95 28.30
CA ASN A 247 12.82 7.65 29.67
C ASN A 247 11.38 7.13 29.73
N PHE A 248 11.19 5.92 30.25
CA PHE A 248 9.88 5.29 30.36
C PHE A 248 9.52 5.01 31.81
N CYS A 249 8.34 5.46 32.22
CA CYS A 249 7.77 5.21 33.55
C CYS A 249 6.24 5.17 33.50
N GLY A 250 5.59 4.84 34.61
CA GLY A 250 4.15 4.58 34.68
C GLY A 250 3.82 3.13 34.38
N GLN A 251 2.76 2.89 33.61
CA GLN A 251 2.41 1.57 33.07
C GLN A 251 2.28 1.64 31.53
N PRO A 252 3.38 1.93 30.80
CA PRO A 252 3.32 2.07 29.35
C PRO A 252 3.27 0.70 28.64
N ALA A 253 2.64 0.69 27.47
CA ALA A 253 2.75 -0.36 26.46
C ALA A 253 3.58 0.16 25.28
N LEU A 254 4.83 -0.29 25.19
CA LEU A 254 5.84 0.21 24.26
C LEU A 254 6.07 -0.77 23.11
N SER A 255 6.14 -0.25 21.89
CA SER A 255 6.56 -0.99 20.71
C SER A 255 7.53 -0.16 19.87
N LEU A 256 8.78 -0.58 19.79
CA LEU A 256 9.82 0.05 19.00
C LEU A 256 10.25 -0.93 17.91
N PHE A 257 10.05 -0.57 16.63
CA PHE A 257 10.46 -1.43 15.54
C PHE A 257 11.07 -0.71 14.33
N SER A 258 12.06 -1.35 13.72
CA SER A 258 12.78 -0.82 12.55
C SER A 258 13.38 0.57 12.77
N ASN A 259 13.85 0.85 14.00
CA ASN A 259 14.50 2.13 14.33
C ASN A 259 16.02 2.02 14.32
N THR A 260 16.68 3.12 13.96
CA THR A 260 18.13 3.30 14.19
C THR A 260 18.33 4.22 15.40
N ILE A 261 18.98 3.73 16.45
CA ILE A 261 19.32 4.47 17.67
C ILE A 261 20.84 4.48 17.78
N THR A 262 21.47 5.62 17.46
CA THR A 262 22.93 5.68 17.29
C THR A 262 23.55 6.98 17.77
N GLU A 263 24.81 6.94 18.19
CA GLU A 263 25.59 8.13 18.57
C GLU A 263 24.97 8.99 19.68
N ASN A 264 23.96 8.48 20.40
CA ASN A 264 23.37 9.18 21.53
C ASN A 264 24.25 9.04 22.76
N LYS A 265 24.17 10.04 23.65
CA LYS A 265 25.00 10.14 24.84
C LYS A 265 24.15 10.34 26.10
N ALA A 266 24.57 9.68 27.16
CA ALA A 266 24.15 9.92 28.52
C ALA A 266 25.37 9.76 29.44
N ASN A 267 25.20 10.07 30.73
CA ASN A 267 26.25 9.93 31.72
C ASN A 267 26.82 8.50 31.74
N SER A 268 28.14 8.35 31.59
CA SER A 268 28.79 7.03 31.51
C SER A 268 28.83 6.28 32.85
N ASN A 269 28.52 6.95 33.97
CA ASN A 269 28.55 6.35 35.30
C ASN A 269 27.17 5.93 35.82
N ASN A 270 26.09 6.60 35.39
CA ASN A 270 24.73 6.35 35.88
C ASN A 270 23.61 6.58 34.84
N GLY A 271 23.95 7.01 33.63
CA GLY A 271 23.00 7.35 32.58
C GLY A 271 22.57 6.16 31.74
N SER A 272 21.41 6.28 31.09
CA SER A 272 20.79 5.23 30.27
C SER A 272 20.26 5.75 28.94
N ILE A 273 20.57 5.11 27.81
CA ILE A 273 19.97 5.54 26.52
C ILE A 273 18.49 5.20 26.48
N ILE A 274 18.13 3.94 26.80
CA ILE A 274 16.77 3.45 26.95
C ILE A 274 16.60 3.02 28.40
N LYS A 275 15.86 3.84 29.17
CA LYS A 275 15.57 3.57 30.58
C LYS A 275 14.20 2.89 30.71
N PHE A 276 14.22 1.61 31.11
CA PHE A 276 13.02 0.80 31.36
C PHE A 276 13.17 -0.01 32.66
N TYR A 277 13.37 0.71 33.77
CA TYR A 277 13.44 0.16 35.11
C TYR A 277 12.79 1.12 36.11
N ALA A 278 12.42 0.62 37.28
CA ALA A 278 11.83 1.43 38.34
C ALA A 278 12.90 2.15 39.18
N ASP A 279 12.78 3.46 39.28
CA ASP A 279 13.34 4.23 40.39
C ASP A 279 12.38 4.20 41.57
N ILE A 280 12.89 4.38 42.78
CA ILE A 280 12.03 4.61 43.96
C ILE A 280 11.64 6.10 43.98
N LEU A 281 10.39 6.41 43.61
CA LEU A 281 9.82 7.76 43.70
C LEU A 281 8.90 7.84 44.93
N GLY A 282 9.47 8.22 46.08
CA GLY A 282 8.75 8.20 47.35
C GLY A 282 8.47 6.77 47.80
N ASN A 283 7.19 6.40 47.97
CA ASN A 283 6.77 5.05 48.42
C ASN A 283 6.31 4.12 47.28
N GLN A 284 6.38 4.55 46.01
CA GLN A 284 5.94 3.77 44.86
C GLN A 284 7.07 3.69 43.80
N PRO A 285 7.28 2.51 43.17
CA PRO A 285 8.15 2.39 42.01
C PRO A 285 7.74 3.37 40.90
N SER A 286 8.69 3.85 40.09
CA SER A 286 8.37 4.70 38.93
C SER A 286 7.74 3.91 37.79
N LEU A 287 8.00 2.61 37.70
CA LEU A 287 7.55 1.71 36.63
C LEU A 287 6.71 0.56 37.21
N SER A 288 5.53 0.34 36.64
CA SER A 288 4.60 -0.73 37.01
C SER A 288 5.09 -2.08 36.53
N SER A 289 4.81 -3.13 37.31
CA SER A 289 5.03 -4.53 36.91
C SER A 289 4.20 -4.96 35.70
N SER A 290 3.13 -4.23 35.38
CA SER A 290 2.26 -4.48 34.22
C SER A 290 2.69 -3.73 32.95
N SER A 291 3.82 -3.03 32.98
CA SER A 291 4.38 -2.35 31.81
C SER A 291 4.87 -3.36 30.77
N THR A 292 4.87 -2.99 29.50
CA THR A 292 5.38 -3.86 28.41
C THR A 292 6.31 -3.11 27.47
N LEU A 293 7.38 -3.78 27.04
CA LEU A 293 8.32 -3.29 26.04
C LEU A 293 8.60 -4.36 24.99
N THR A 294 8.39 -4.02 23.73
CA THR A 294 8.84 -4.82 22.59
C THR A 294 9.83 -4.03 21.76
N LEU A 295 11.03 -4.57 21.57
CA LEU A 295 12.04 -4.10 20.63
C LEU A 295 12.12 -5.13 19.49
N THR A 296 11.74 -4.75 18.28
CA THR A 296 11.78 -5.64 17.12
C THR A 296 12.55 -5.03 15.95
N SER A 297 13.59 -5.68 15.45
CA SER A 297 14.33 -5.22 14.26
C SER A 297 14.91 -3.81 14.42
N ASN A 298 15.50 -3.47 15.57
CA ASN A 298 16.16 -2.17 15.76
C ASN A 298 17.68 -2.29 15.62
N THR A 299 18.33 -1.25 15.11
CA THR A 299 19.80 -1.10 15.12
C THR A 299 20.19 -0.11 16.22
N ILE A 300 20.78 -0.61 17.30
CA ILE A 300 21.13 0.15 18.52
C ILE A 300 22.64 0.04 18.76
N VAL A 301 23.40 0.96 18.17
CA VAL A 301 24.87 0.88 18.05
C VAL A 301 25.53 2.23 18.27
N LYS A 302 26.82 2.26 18.62
CA LYS A 302 27.61 3.49 18.82
C LYS A 302 27.04 4.51 19.80
N ASN A 303 26.20 4.09 20.74
CA ASN A 303 25.75 4.96 21.81
C ASN A 303 26.74 4.93 22.98
N THR A 304 26.72 5.96 23.82
CA THR A 304 27.61 6.08 25.00
C THR A 304 26.80 6.38 26.25
N ALA A 305 26.81 5.47 27.23
CA ALA A 305 26.17 5.63 28.54
C ALA A 305 26.74 4.61 29.53
N GLN A 306 26.23 4.55 30.76
CA GLN A 306 26.52 3.40 31.63
C GLN A 306 25.82 2.14 31.09
N GLY A 307 24.52 2.27 30.80
CA GLY A 307 23.68 1.24 30.20
C GLY A 307 22.97 1.75 28.95
N ILE A 308 22.99 1.00 27.85
CA ILE A 308 22.28 1.38 26.64
C ILE A 308 20.81 1.02 26.79
N PHE A 309 20.52 -0.24 27.11
CA PHE A 309 19.21 -0.68 27.55
C PHE A 309 19.27 -1.07 29.03
N SER A 310 18.78 -0.18 29.89
CA SER A 310 18.74 -0.41 31.35
C SER A 310 17.38 -0.95 31.76
N TYR A 311 17.38 -2.06 32.50
CA TYR A 311 16.15 -2.78 32.86
C TYR A 311 16.21 -3.40 34.26
N ASP A 312 15.04 -3.77 34.79
CA ASP A 312 14.88 -4.48 36.06
C ASP A 312 13.86 -5.64 35.95
N GLN A 313 13.27 -6.08 37.07
CA GLN A 313 12.22 -7.10 37.09
C GLN A 313 10.81 -6.55 36.74
N ASN A 314 10.60 -5.23 36.70
CA ASN A 314 9.29 -4.61 36.50
C ASN A 314 8.89 -4.55 35.03
N GLY A 315 7.73 -5.10 34.70
CA GLY A 315 7.23 -5.13 33.33
C GLY A 315 7.86 -6.24 32.49
N THR A 316 7.19 -6.58 31.40
CA THR A 316 7.63 -7.62 30.45
C THR A 316 8.41 -7.00 29.30
N LYS A 317 9.54 -7.61 28.92
CA LYS A 317 10.40 -7.15 27.82
C LYS A 317 10.59 -8.27 26.80
N LEU A 318 10.41 -7.95 25.52
CA LEU A 318 10.70 -8.82 24.39
C LEU A 318 11.69 -8.12 23.46
N LEU A 319 12.86 -8.74 23.25
CA LEU A 319 13.85 -8.30 22.27
C LEU A 319 13.90 -9.34 21.15
N ALA A 320 13.57 -8.94 19.93
CA ALA A 320 13.65 -9.79 18.76
C ALA A 320 14.28 -9.12 17.53
N TYR A 321 15.15 -9.81 16.79
CA TYR A 321 15.79 -9.34 15.55
C TYR A 321 16.58 -8.02 15.69
N ASN A 322 16.99 -7.64 16.90
CA ASN A 322 17.73 -6.39 17.09
C ASN A 322 19.24 -6.62 16.93
N ILE A 323 19.94 -5.56 16.53
CA ILE A 323 21.36 -5.38 16.77
C ILE A 323 21.48 -4.46 17.98
N LEU A 324 21.97 -4.98 19.10
CA LEU A 324 22.19 -4.22 20.34
C LEU A 324 23.61 -4.53 20.86
N GLY A 325 24.57 -3.73 20.40
CA GLY A 325 26.00 -3.95 20.60
C GLY A 325 26.84 -2.84 19.99
N PHE A 326 28.17 -2.97 20.03
CA PHE A 326 29.09 -1.94 19.51
C PHE A 326 28.88 -0.57 20.15
N ASN A 327 28.52 -0.57 21.43
CA ASN A 327 28.27 0.63 22.22
C ASN A 327 29.42 0.86 23.21
N THR A 328 29.50 2.07 23.77
CA THR A 328 30.39 2.38 24.89
C THR A 328 29.58 2.35 26.18
N GLY A 329 29.85 1.36 27.03
CA GLY A 329 29.02 0.99 28.18
C GLY A 329 28.14 -0.22 27.90
N LYS A 330 27.51 -0.78 28.93
CA LYS A 330 26.81 -2.06 28.86
C LYS A 330 25.63 -1.99 27.89
N SER A 331 25.57 -2.86 26.89
CA SER A 331 24.46 -2.85 25.93
C SER A 331 23.12 -3.20 26.60
N CYS A 332 23.16 -4.06 27.61
CA CYS A 332 22.06 -4.29 28.53
C CYS A 332 22.60 -4.21 29.96
N LEU A 333 21.94 -3.44 30.83
CA LEU A 333 22.35 -3.24 32.21
C LEU A 333 21.20 -3.56 33.16
N TYR A 334 21.42 -4.49 34.09
CA TYR A 334 20.44 -4.82 35.11
C TYR A 334 20.58 -3.88 36.32
N GLN A 335 19.47 -3.27 36.74
CA GLN A 335 19.48 -2.19 37.74
C GLN A 335 18.99 -2.60 39.14
N SER A 336 18.59 -3.86 39.37
CA SER A 336 17.98 -4.31 40.65
C SER A 336 18.84 -5.26 41.47
N GLY A 337 20.14 -4.94 41.61
CA GLY A 337 21.07 -5.68 42.46
C GLY A 337 21.94 -6.67 41.67
N ASN A 338 22.30 -7.80 42.30
CA ASN A 338 23.22 -8.76 41.70
C ASN A 338 22.53 -9.62 40.63
N ILE A 339 22.89 -9.40 39.36
CA ILE A 339 22.35 -10.17 38.22
C ILE A 339 22.66 -11.67 38.31
N ALA A 340 23.77 -12.06 38.97
CA ALA A 340 24.14 -13.47 39.14
C ALA A 340 23.17 -14.25 40.04
N GLU A 341 22.48 -13.56 40.95
CA GLU A 341 21.49 -14.14 41.87
C GLU A 341 20.05 -14.06 41.31
N THR A 342 19.88 -13.32 40.22
CA THR A 342 18.57 -13.11 39.60
C THR A 342 18.21 -14.31 38.73
N LYS A 343 17.08 -14.98 39.03
CA LYS A 343 16.56 -16.07 38.21
C LYS A 343 15.81 -15.59 36.98
N THR A 344 14.93 -14.60 37.18
CA THR A 344 14.11 -13.99 36.12
C THR A 344 14.13 -12.47 36.22
N ALA A 345 14.07 -11.81 35.07
CA ALA A 345 13.87 -10.37 34.95
C ALA A 345 12.73 -10.01 33.97
N ASN A 346 11.83 -10.98 33.70
CA ASN A 346 10.72 -10.83 32.75
C ASN A 346 11.17 -10.36 31.35
N ILE A 347 12.35 -10.82 30.92
CA ILE A 347 12.94 -10.53 29.61
C ILE A 347 12.99 -11.79 28.76
N SER A 348 12.58 -11.66 27.49
CA SER A 348 12.66 -12.71 26.47
C SER A 348 13.55 -12.24 25.32
N ILE A 349 14.47 -13.11 24.90
CA ILE A 349 15.41 -12.86 23.80
C ILE A 349 15.10 -13.86 22.68
N ASN A 350 14.82 -13.37 21.47
CA ASN A 350 14.58 -14.19 20.27
C ASN A 350 15.39 -13.67 19.08
N THR A 351 16.41 -14.40 18.63
CA THR A 351 17.18 -14.05 17.42
C THR A 351 17.71 -12.61 17.42
N ASN A 352 18.73 -12.29 18.23
CA ASN A 352 19.34 -10.94 18.28
C ASN A 352 20.86 -11.01 18.05
N ALA A 353 21.49 -9.87 17.77
CA ALA A 353 22.94 -9.68 17.82
C ALA A 353 23.30 -8.96 19.14
N LEU A 354 23.93 -9.68 20.08
CA LEU A 354 24.26 -9.21 21.44
C LEU A 354 25.68 -9.64 21.84
N ASN A 355 26.41 -8.85 22.63
CA ASN A 355 27.60 -9.37 23.32
C ASN A 355 27.20 -10.04 24.64
N LEU A 356 27.30 -11.38 24.75
CA LEU A 356 26.73 -12.12 25.88
C LEU A 356 27.70 -12.39 27.05
N PHE A 357 29.02 -12.35 26.85
CA PHE A 357 29.95 -12.95 27.81
C PHE A 357 30.88 -11.95 28.51
N ASN A 358 31.62 -11.13 27.78
CA ASN A 358 32.66 -10.27 28.37
C ASN A 358 32.80 -8.97 27.59
N GLY A 359 33.24 -7.90 28.27
CA GLY A 359 33.57 -6.62 27.67
C GLY A 359 32.76 -5.45 28.21
N ASN A 360 33.16 -4.25 27.79
CA ASN A 360 32.51 -3.00 28.18
C ASN A 360 31.09 -2.89 27.61
N ASP A 361 30.82 -3.51 26.46
CA ASP A 361 29.52 -3.47 25.77
C ASP A 361 28.63 -4.69 26.02
N GLN A 362 28.97 -5.52 27.01
CA GLN A 362 28.21 -6.72 27.38
C GLN A 362 26.72 -6.40 27.61
N CYS A 363 25.85 -7.30 27.15
CA CYS A 363 24.45 -7.38 27.51
C CYS A 363 24.30 -8.29 28.73
N GLU A 364 24.13 -7.69 29.91
CA GLU A 364 23.92 -8.44 31.15
C GLU A 364 22.53 -9.06 31.15
N LEU A 365 22.47 -10.39 31.32
CA LEU A 365 21.24 -11.18 31.36
C LEU A 365 21.30 -12.18 32.53
N PRO A 366 20.16 -12.53 33.15
CA PRO A 366 20.09 -13.61 34.14
C PRO A 366 20.63 -14.92 33.58
N GLN A 367 21.30 -15.73 34.41
CA GLN A 367 21.91 -17.00 33.98
C GLN A 367 20.88 -17.97 33.36
N GLU A 368 19.66 -18.03 33.90
CA GLU A 368 18.59 -18.87 33.34
C GLU A 368 18.11 -18.38 31.96
N ILE A 369 18.17 -17.08 31.69
CA ILE A 369 17.83 -16.51 30.38
C ILE A 369 18.96 -16.79 29.39
N LEU A 370 20.22 -16.63 29.80
CA LEU A 370 21.38 -16.99 28.97
C LEU A 370 21.33 -18.46 28.55
N ALA A 371 21.03 -19.36 29.48
CA ALA A 371 20.93 -20.81 29.21
C ALA A 371 19.80 -21.19 28.24
N ARG A 372 18.78 -20.33 28.09
CA ARG A 372 17.62 -20.53 27.20
C ARG A 372 17.63 -19.61 25.99
N THR A 373 18.68 -18.81 25.82
CA THR A 373 18.79 -17.89 24.69
C THR A 373 18.79 -18.71 23.41
N ASP A 374 17.98 -18.28 22.43
CA ASP A 374 17.84 -18.99 21.16
C ASP A 374 19.21 -19.18 20.50
N THR A 375 19.45 -20.38 19.95
CA THR A 375 20.60 -20.73 19.10
C THR A 375 20.82 -19.76 17.92
N HIS A 376 19.79 -19.01 17.51
CA HIS A 376 19.89 -17.98 16.46
C HIS A 376 20.26 -16.59 16.99
N THR A 377 20.49 -16.43 18.30
CA THR A 377 21.07 -15.20 18.85
C THR A 377 22.57 -15.22 18.63
N LEU A 378 23.06 -14.27 17.84
CA LEU A 378 24.48 -14.14 17.50
C LEU A 378 25.22 -13.42 18.63
N ASN A 379 26.32 -14.03 19.04
CA ASN A 379 27.23 -13.44 20.01
C ASN A 379 28.25 -12.52 19.31
N LEU A 380 28.30 -11.26 19.71
CA LEU A 380 29.17 -10.23 19.12
C LEU A 380 30.61 -10.25 19.64
N ASN A 381 30.95 -11.13 20.58
CA ASN A 381 32.30 -11.19 21.14
C ASN A 381 33.36 -11.43 20.04
N GLY A 382 34.31 -10.50 19.90
CA GLY A 382 35.38 -10.56 18.89
C GLY A 382 34.98 -10.14 17.47
N ILE A 383 33.73 -9.73 17.26
CA ILE A 383 33.25 -9.18 15.98
C ILE A 383 33.46 -7.66 15.99
N SER A 384 34.04 -7.10 14.92
CA SER A 384 34.17 -5.64 14.80
C SER A 384 32.95 -5.04 14.11
N PHE A 385 32.52 -3.85 14.54
CA PHE A 385 31.41 -3.12 13.93
C PHE A 385 31.54 -3.00 12.40
N GLY A 386 32.73 -2.61 11.94
CA GLY A 386 33.00 -2.37 10.51
C GLY A 386 32.99 -3.63 9.65
N ASP A 387 33.03 -4.82 10.24
CA ASP A 387 32.99 -6.07 9.50
C ASP A 387 31.56 -6.44 9.11
N VAL A 388 30.57 -6.07 9.93
CA VAL A 388 29.17 -6.52 9.81
C VAL A 388 28.18 -5.42 9.43
N LEU A 389 28.54 -4.15 9.63
CA LEU A 389 27.71 -3.00 9.29
C LEU A 389 28.45 -2.00 8.40
N SER A 390 27.71 -1.30 7.54
CA SER A 390 28.20 -0.14 6.80
C SER A 390 28.63 0.99 7.75
N PRO A 391 29.40 1.99 7.27
CA PRO A 391 29.41 3.31 7.89
C PRO A 391 28.01 3.90 7.96
N LEU A 392 27.81 4.91 8.84
CA LEU A 392 26.53 5.60 8.97
C LEU A 392 26.21 6.30 7.65
N GLN A 393 25.13 5.88 7.02
CA GLN A 393 24.62 6.53 5.81
C GLN A 393 23.78 7.73 6.22
N GLN A 394 24.12 8.89 5.70
CA GLN A 394 23.41 10.14 5.98
C GLN A 394 22.03 10.15 5.31
N ALA A 395 21.11 10.96 5.82
CA ALA A 395 19.78 11.15 5.26
C ALA A 395 19.84 11.59 3.78
N LYS A 396 19.45 10.70 2.87
CA LYS A 396 19.41 10.92 1.41
C LYS A 396 18.24 10.15 0.78
N ASP A 397 18.06 10.33 -0.52
CA ASP A 397 17.04 9.70 -1.35
C ASP A 397 16.94 8.17 -1.18
N TYR A 398 18.04 7.42 -1.26
CA TYR A 398 18.04 5.95 -1.09
C TYR A 398 17.87 5.47 0.35
N THR A 399 18.00 6.36 1.34
CA THR A 399 17.74 6.05 2.76
C THR A 399 16.37 6.55 3.22
N SER A 400 15.47 6.87 2.28
CA SER A 400 14.17 7.48 2.60
C SER A 400 14.30 8.76 3.44
N TYR A 401 15.39 9.51 3.22
CA TYR A 401 15.80 10.70 3.96
C TYR A 401 16.00 10.49 5.47
N MET A 402 16.43 9.31 5.90
CA MET A 402 16.77 9.04 7.31
C MET A 402 18.18 8.46 7.42
N ALA A 403 18.91 8.80 8.49
CA ALA A 403 20.23 8.19 8.69
C ALA A 403 20.09 6.74 9.20
N MET A 404 20.89 5.83 8.64
CA MET A 404 20.79 4.38 8.93
C MET A 404 22.08 3.62 8.64
N TYR A 405 22.12 2.36 9.07
CA TYR A 405 23.17 1.41 8.74
C TYR A 405 22.60 0.27 7.90
N PHE A 406 23.42 -0.26 6.99
CA PHE A 406 23.09 -1.46 6.24
C PHE A 406 23.90 -2.65 6.79
N PRO A 407 23.26 -3.80 7.07
CA PRO A 407 23.96 -5.07 7.24
C PRO A 407 24.85 -5.36 6.03
N LYS A 408 26.01 -5.97 6.29
CA LYS A 408 26.89 -6.50 5.25
C LYS A 408 26.61 -7.99 5.10
N ASP A 409 26.25 -8.41 3.89
CA ASP A 409 26.14 -9.83 3.55
C ASP A 409 27.56 -10.39 3.36
N LEU A 410 28.03 -11.10 4.39
CA LEU A 410 29.34 -11.75 4.45
C LEU A 410 29.27 -13.20 3.97
N LYS A 411 28.06 -13.79 3.86
CA LYS A 411 27.84 -15.21 3.54
C LYS A 411 28.54 -16.14 4.55
N THR A 412 28.50 -15.77 5.83
CA THR A 412 29.11 -16.55 6.93
C THR A 412 28.08 -16.86 8.02
N ALA A 413 28.44 -17.74 8.97
CA ALA A 413 27.55 -18.08 10.09
C ALA A 413 27.35 -16.93 11.11
N ASN A 414 28.16 -15.87 11.04
CA ASN A 414 28.07 -14.70 11.92
C ASN A 414 27.42 -13.49 11.22
N ASP A 415 26.77 -13.72 10.09
CA ASP A 415 26.12 -12.69 9.30
C ASP A 415 24.85 -12.17 10.00
N PHE A 416 24.54 -10.90 9.78
CA PHE A 416 23.27 -10.29 10.22
C PHE A 416 22.16 -10.47 9.19
N VAL A 417 22.48 -11.11 8.07
CA VAL A 417 21.62 -11.31 6.92
C VAL A 417 21.09 -12.74 6.94
N ASP A 418 19.79 -12.93 6.68
CA ASP A 418 19.14 -14.24 6.52
C ASP A 418 19.12 -15.15 7.76
N MET A 419 18.43 -14.73 8.82
CA MET A 419 18.41 -15.48 10.09
C MET A 419 17.62 -16.80 10.08
N GLY A 420 17.09 -17.22 8.92
CA GLY A 420 16.36 -18.48 8.75
C GLY A 420 14.91 -18.45 9.29
N ARG A 421 14.41 -17.27 9.67
CA ARG A 421 13.09 -17.07 10.29
C ARG A 421 12.44 -15.76 9.86
N ASN A 422 11.11 -15.70 9.98
CA ASN A 422 10.26 -14.63 9.39
C ASN A 422 9.46 -13.82 10.44
N GLU A 423 9.90 -13.79 11.70
CA GLU A 423 9.17 -13.18 12.82
C GLU A 423 9.56 -11.72 13.10
N CYS A 424 10.40 -11.13 12.25
CA CYS A 424 10.84 -9.73 12.34
C CYS A 424 9.74 -8.72 12.04
N ALA A 425 10.07 -7.42 12.15
CA ALA A 425 9.17 -6.35 11.78
C ALA A 425 8.75 -6.47 10.30
N LYS A 426 7.47 -6.19 9.98
CA LYS A 426 6.97 -6.34 8.60
C LYS A 426 7.65 -5.40 7.60
N LEU A 427 7.99 -4.19 8.06
CA LEU A 427 8.63 -3.17 7.24
C LEU A 427 10.01 -2.86 7.81
N ASP A 428 10.99 -2.61 6.95
CA ASP A 428 12.27 -2.02 7.31
C ASP A 428 12.14 -0.49 7.52
N GLN A 429 13.23 0.16 7.93
CA GLN A 429 13.25 1.59 8.22
C GLN A 429 12.93 2.47 7.00
N ARG A 430 13.26 2.01 5.79
CA ARG A 430 12.98 2.73 4.54
C ARG A 430 11.51 2.57 4.12
N GLY A 431 10.81 1.57 4.65
CA GLY A 431 9.43 1.20 4.33
C GLY A 431 9.31 -0.02 3.40
N PHE A 432 10.39 -0.78 3.16
CA PHE A 432 10.33 -2.04 2.42
C PHE A 432 9.71 -3.15 3.22
N SER A 433 8.93 -4.01 2.57
CA SER A 433 8.57 -5.29 3.20
C SER A 433 9.79 -6.18 3.25
N ARG A 434 10.14 -6.67 4.46
CA ARG A 434 11.34 -7.50 4.68
C ARG A 434 11.23 -8.86 4.01
N VAL A 435 10.24 -9.64 4.45
CA VAL A 435 10.02 -10.97 3.92
C VAL A 435 9.10 -10.89 2.71
N THR A 436 9.58 -11.36 1.57
CA THR A 436 8.72 -11.64 0.43
C THR A 436 8.79 -13.12 0.10
N GLU A 437 7.63 -13.73 -0.16
CA GLU A 437 7.58 -15.10 -0.69
C GLU A 437 8.16 -15.09 -2.11
N LEU A 438 9.47 -15.28 -2.20
CA LEU A 438 10.14 -15.68 -3.44
C LEU A 438 9.82 -17.15 -3.70
N GLN A 439 9.84 -17.57 -4.96
CA GLN A 439 9.61 -18.96 -5.36
C GLN A 439 10.61 -19.28 -6.49
N PRO A 440 11.88 -19.54 -6.13
CA PRO A 440 12.93 -19.73 -7.12
C PRO A 440 12.73 -21.01 -7.93
N VAL A 441 13.17 -20.98 -9.19
CA VAL A 441 13.13 -22.12 -10.14
C VAL A 441 14.24 -23.15 -9.88
N VAL A 442 15.22 -22.83 -9.02
CA VAL A 442 16.43 -23.63 -8.80
C VAL A 442 16.37 -24.31 -7.44
N ALA A 443 16.62 -25.62 -7.41
CA ALA A 443 16.77 -26.37 -6.16
C ALA A 443 17.93 -25.81 -5.32
N GLY A 444 17.69 -25.55 -4.03
CA GLY A 444 18.70 -25.05 -3.10
C GLY A 444 18.72 -23.53 -2.88
N VAL A 445 17.90 -22.76 -3.60
CA VAL A 445 17.68 -21.34 -3.30
C VAL A 445 16.61 -21.23 -2.22
N THR A 446 16.97 -20.74 -1.03
CA THR A 446 16.04 -20.51 0.08
C THR A 446 15.29 -19.19 -0.10
N ASN A 447 14.09 -19.09 0.47
CA ASN A 447 13.39 -17.81 0.53
C ASN A 447 14.18 -16.82 1.39
N ASP A 448 14.08 -15.54 1.06
CA ASP A 448 14.58 -14.49 1.93
C ASP A 448 13.89 -14.60 3.30
N THR A 449 14.72 -14.62 4.33
CA THR A 449 14.32 -14.56 5.73
C THR A 449 14.82 -13.27 6.35
N CYS A 450 14.30 -12.96 7.54
CA CYS A 450 14.58 -11.68 8.18
C CYS A 450 16.06 -11.45 8.46
N ASP A 451 16.52 -10.24 8.15
CA ASP A 451 17.79 -9.71 8.64
C ASP A 451 17.67 -9.14 10.07
N LEU A 452 18.80 -9.05 10.77
CA LEU A 452 18.93 -8.34 12.04
C LEU A 452 19.05 -6.83 11.82
N GLY A 453 18.45 -6.05 12.72
CA GLY A 453 18.54 -4.59 12.72
C GLY A 453 17.41 -3.91 11.93
N SER A 454 17.56 -2.61 11.69
CA SER A 454 16.53 -1.71 11.16
C SER A 454 16.29 -1.77 9.66
N VAL A 455 17.20 -2.37 8.91
CA VAL A 455 17.17 -2.41 7.44
C VAL A 455 17.22 -3.86 6.95
N GLU A 456 16.55 -4.13 5.84
CA GLU A 456 16.67 -5.39 5.10
C GLU A 456 17.63 -5.21 3.91
N VAL A 457 18.56 -6.13 3.73
CA VAL A 457 19.34 -6.25 2.49
C VAL A 457 18.45 -6.85 1.42
N LEU A 458 18.21 -6.10 0.34
CA LEU A 458 17.41 -6.62 -0.75
C LEU A 458 18.21 -7.66 -1.52
N ARG A 459 17.64 -8.85 -1.70
CA ARG A 459 18.22 -9.91 -2.51
C ARG A 459 17.43 -10.05 -3.80
N PHE A 460 18.15 -10.02 -4.91
CA PHE A 460 17.54 -10.07 -6.22
C PHE A 460 16.77 -11.38 -6.40
N GLY A 461 15.46 -11.29 -6.58
CA GLY A 461 14.59 -12.46 -6.53
C GLY A 461 13.34 -12.27 -7.37
N LEU A 462 12.98 -13.33 -8.12
CA LEU A 462 11.77 -13.34 -8.94
C LEU A 462 10.70 -14.24 -8.34
N LYS A 463 9.44 -13.92 -8.65
CA LYS A 463 8.27 -14.68 -8.24
C LYS A 463 7.60 -15.35 -9.42
N ASN A 464 7.00 -16.50 -9.15
CA ASN A 464 6.12 -17.15 -10.10
C ASN A 464 4.89 -16.27 -10.35
N GLN A 465 4.49 -16.15 -11.62
CA GLN A 465 3.28 -15.43 -12.01
C GLN A 465 2.29 -16.41 -12.64
N ALA A 466 1.02 -16.32 -12.29
CA ALA A 466 -0.04 -17.14 -12.87
C ALA A 466 -1.17 -16.27 -13.41
N GLN A 467 -1.59 -16.52 -14.65
CA GLN A 467 -2.68 -15.81 -15.31
C GLN A 467 -3.43 -16.74 -16.27
N SER A 468 -4.66 -16.38 -16.63
CA SER A 468 -5.39 -17.01 -17.74
C SER A 468 -5.50 -16.01 -18.89
N ASN A 469 -5.65 -16.52 -20.12
CA ASN A 469 -5.95 -15.63 -21.24
C ASN A 469 -7.29 -14.92 -21.04
N GLN A 470 -7.36 -13.70 -21.55
CA GLN A 470 -8.54 -12.84 -21.49
C GLN A 470 -8.88 -12.39 -22.90
N SER A 471 -10.12 -11.92 -23.08
CA SER A 471 -10.55 -11.32 -24.35
C SER A 471 -9.65 -10.13 -24.71
N ILE A 472 -9.01 -10.20 -25.89
CA ILE A 472 -8.16 -9.10 -26.38
C ILE A 472 -8.97 -7.81 -26.54
N LEU A 473 -10.23 -7.91 -26.98
CA LEU A 473 -11.12 -6.76 -27.11
C LEU A 473 -11.39 -6.08 -25.76
N LYS A 474 -11.66 -6.86 -24.71
CA LYS A 474 -11.84 -6.33 -23.35
C LYS A 474 -10.55 -5.70 -22.81
N MET A 475 -9.40 -6.28 -23.11
CA MET A 475 -8.09 -5.73 -22.71
C MET A 475 -7.82 -4.38 -23.37
N ILE A 476 -8.02 -4.28 -24.69
CA ILE A 476 -7.87 -3.03 -25.45
C ILE A 476 -8.85 -1.96 -24.94
N GLN A 477 -10.11 -2.34 -24.70
CA GLN A 477 -11.09 -1.42 -24.12
C GLN A 477 -10.71 -0.97 -22.72
N GLY A 478 -10.15 -1.88 -21.90
CA GLY A 478 -9.60 -1.54 -20.58
C GLY A 478 -8.52 -0.47 -20.66
N TYR A 479 -7.57 -0.61 -21.60
CA TYR A 479 -6.55 0.42 -21.83
C TYR A 479 -7.15 1.75 -22.28
N GLN A 480 -8.16 1.73 -23.15
CA GLN A 480 -8.87 2.96 -23.55
C GLN A 480 -9.57 3.64 -22.36
N ASN A 481 -10.26 2.87 -21.53
CA ASN A 481 -10.94 3.41 -20.35
C ASN A 481 -9.95 4.09 -19.39
N GLU A 482 -8.76 3.50 -19.17
CA GLU A 482 -7.72 4.12 -18.35
C GLU A 482 -7.22 5.43 -18.97
N ILE A 483 -6.98 5.46 -20.30
CA ILE A 483 -6.61 6.70 -21.02
C ILE A 483 -7.69 7.77 -20.81
N ASP A 484 -8.96 7.43 -21.01
CA ASP A 484 -10.08 8.36 -20.88
C ASP A 484 -10.21 8.91 -19.46
N VAL A 485 -10.00 8.08 -18.44
CA VAL A 485 -10.02 8.50 -17.01
C VAL A 485 -8.91 9.51 -16.72
N PHE A 486 -7.68 9.25 -17.17
CA PHE A 486 -6.58 10.19 -16.95
C PHE A 486 -6.73 11.46 -17.78
N GLN A 487 -7.27 11.37 -19.00
CA GLN A 487 -7.54 12.53 -19.84
C GLN A 487 -8.61 13.43 -19.23
N GLN A 488 -9.71 12.84 -18.74
CA GLN A 488 -10.74 13.58 -17.99
C GLN A 488 -10.16 14.27 -16.75
N ALA A 489 -9.24 13.62 -16.03
CA ALA A 489 -8.56 14.23 -14.90
C ALA A 489 -7.67 15.42 -15.32
N ILE A 490 -7.03 15.37 -16.49
CA ILE A 490 -6.26 16.51 -17.02
C ILE A 490 -7.19 17.66 -17.44
N ASP A 491 -8.33 17.34 -18.04
CA ASP A 491 -9.27 18.33 -18.58
C ASP A 491 -10.12 19.02 -17.49
N ASP A 492 -10.19 18.44 -16.28
CA ASP A 492 -10.87 19.06 -15.13
C ASP A 492 -10.07 20.27 -14.61
N PRO A 493 -10.61 21.51 -14.65
CA PRO A 493 -9.92 22.70 -14.16
C PRO A 493 -9.64 22.69 -12.66
N LYS A 494 -10.28 21.81 -11.88
CA LYS A 494 -10.05 21.64 -10.43
C LYS A 494 -8.85 20.72 -10.14
N THR A 495 -8.31 20.03 -11.13
CA THR A 495 -7.16 19.16 -10.95
C THR A 495 -5.95 19.96 -10.53
N TRP A 496 -5.31 19.51 -9.45
CA TRP A 496 -4.08 20.14 -8.98
C TRP A 496 -2.98 19.92 -10.01
N GLN A 497 -2.37 21.03 -10.45
CA GLN A 497 -1.37 21.04 -11.51
C GLN A 497 -0.18 20.12 -11.24
N ILE A 498 0.11 19.85 -9.96
CA ILE A 498 1.17 18.92 -9.55
C ILE A 498 0.94 17.48 -10.07
N TYR A 499 -0.30 17.03 -10.28
CA TYR A 499 -0.58 15.64 -10.73
C TYR A 499 -0.50 15.46 -12.25
N ILE A 500 -0.51 16.55 -13.02
CA ILE A 500 -0.55 16.51 -14.49
C ILE A 500 0.60 15.71 -15.11
N PRO A 501 1.87 15.84 -14.65
CA PRO A 501 2.97 15.02 -15.18
C PRO A 501 2.72 13.52 -15.02
N TYR A 502 2.20 13.10 -13.87
CA TYR A 502 1.85 11.71 -13.60
C TYR A 502 0.74 11.21 -14.53
N TYR A 503 -0.34 11.98 -14.72
CA TYR A 503 -1.43 11.59 -15.63
C TYR A 503 -0.96 11.46 -17.07
N LYS A 504 -0.13 12.41 -17.56
CA LYS A 504 0.47 12.33 -18.90
C LYS A 504 1.34 11.08 -19.06
N ASN A 505 2.12 10.72 -18.03
CA ASN A 505 2.91 9.49 -18.03
C ASN A 505 2.03 8.24 -18.13
N ARG A 506 0.91 8.18 -17.38
CA ARG A 506 -0.03 7.06 -17.43
C ARG A 506 -0.74 6.94 -18.78
N ILE A 507 -1.17 8.05 -19.37
CA ILE A 507 -1.77 8.08 -20.72
C ILE A 507 -0.79 7.47 -21.73
N SER A 508 0.44 7.99 -21.80
CA SER A 508 1.45 7.50 -22.74
C SER A 508 1.74 6.00 -22.57
N TYR A 509 1.77 5.52 -21.32
CA TYR A 509 1.93 4.10 -21.01
C TYR A 509 0.77 3.25 -21.58
N PHE A 510 -0.49 3.63 -21.32
CA PHE A 510 -1.65 2.87 -21.81
C PHE A 510 -1.86 2.99 -23.32
N GLU A 511 -1.55 4.14 -23.93
CA GLU A 511 -1.56 4.32 -25.38
C GLU A 511 -0.59 3.35 -26.07
N ASN A 512 0.63 3.23 -25.54
CA ASN A 512 1.62 2.30 -26.07
C ASN A 512 1.15 0.84 -25.95
N LEU A 513 0.63 0.45 -24.77
CA LEU A 513 0.06 -0.90 -24.56
C LEU A 513 -1.08 -1.19 -25.53
N LYS A 514 -2.01 -0.24 -25.72
CA LYS A 514 -3.14 -0.38 -26.64
C LYS A 514 -2.66 -0.57 -28.07
N LYS A 515 -1.80 0.34 -28.55
CA LYS A 515 -1.27 0.33 -29.92
C LYS A 515 -0.53 -0.97 -30.25
N LEU A 516 0.39 -1.39 -29.37
CA LEU A 516 1.25 -2.54 -29.62
C LEU A 516 0.49 -3.87 -29.47
N THR A 517 -0.41 -3.98 -28.48
CA THR A 517 -1.30 -5.14 -28.35
C THR A 517 -2.19 -5.31 -29.59
N GLN A 518 -2.65 -4.20 -30.18
CA GLN A 518 -3.43 -4.23 -31.43
C GLN A 518 -2.60 -4.66 -32.65
N ALA A 519 -1.36 -4.18 -32.77
CA ALA A 519 -0.51 -4.48 -33.93
C ALA A 519 0.01 -5.93 -33.93
N ASN A 520 0.27 -6.50 -32.75
CA ASN A 520 0.99 -7.77 -32.58
C ASN A 520 0.11 -8.89 -32.00
N GLN A 521 -1.18 -8.94 -32.36
CA GLN A 521 -2.11 -9.93 -31.82
C GLN A 521 -1.69 -11.37 -32.13
N LYS A 522 -1.64 -12.20 -31.08
CA LYS A 522 -1.51 -13.66 -31.17
C LYS A 522 -2.88 -14.32 -30.93
N TYR A 523 -2.95 -15.63 -31.13
CA TYR A 523 -4.10 -16.44 -30.73
C TYR A 523 -4.02 -16.76 -29.23
N ARG A 524 -5.08 -16.41 -28.48
CA ARG A 524 -5.25 -16.58 -27.03
C ARG A 524 -4.02 -16.18 -26.19
N PRO A 525 -3.40 -15.00 -26.38
CA PRO A 525 -2.19 -14.63 -25.65
C PRO A 525 -2.46 -14.39 -24.17
N VAL A 526 -1.43 -14.63 -23.37
CA VAL A 526 -1.29 -14.15 -22.00
C VAL A 526 -0.09 -13.22 -21.92
N TYR A 527 -0.27 -12.03 -21.36
CA TYR A 527 0.75 -10.99 -21.28
C TYR A 527 1.26 -10.85 -19.85
N PHE A 528 2.52 -11.21 -19.62
CA PHE A 528 3.17 -11.09 -18.33
C PHE A 528 4.08 -9.86 -18.30
N ASP A 529 4.02 -9.10 -17.20
CA ASP A 529 5.01 -8.07 -16.89
C ASP A 529 6.14 -8.72 -16.07
N PRO A 530 7.34 -8.92 -16.64
CA PRO A 530 8.41 -9.66 -15.96
C PRO A 530 8.99 -8.90 -14.75
N PHE A 531 8.65 -7.63 -14.55
CA PHE A 531 9.12 -6.82 -13.41
C PHE A 531 8.14 -6.83 -12.23
N LEU A 532 6.92 -7.32 -12.43
CA LEU A 532 5.85 -7.18 -11.46
C LEU A 532 6.03 -8.10 -10.24
N ASN A 533 5.99 -7.50 -9.05
CA ASN A 533 6.01 -8.15 -7.72
C ASN A 533 7.31 -8.90 -7.37
N ASN A 534 8.39 -8.64 -8.10
CA ASN A 534 9.73 -9.18 -7.83
C ASN A 534 10.49 -8.30 -6.81
N LEU A 535 11.63 -8.79 -6.32
CA LEU A 535 12.57 -8.03 -5.52
C LEU A 535 13.71 -7.51 -6.40
N PRO A 536 14.04 -6.21 -6.36
CA PRO A 536 15.18 -5.66 -7.09
C PRO A 536 16.50 -6.12 -6.46
N ASP A 537 17.56 -6.10 -7.27
CA ASP A 537 18.94 -6.13 -6.84
C ASP A 537 19.39 -4.79 -6.24
N GLU A 538 20.47 -4.81 -5.48
CA GLU A 538 21.11 -3.63 -4.90
C GLU A 538 22.58 -3.54 -5.31
N MET A 539 23.01 -2.35 -5.71
CA MET A 539 24.42 -2.04 -5.86
C MET A 539 24.96 -1.46 -4.55
N VAL A 540 26.05 -2.03 -4.05
CA VAL A 540 26.76 -1.56 -2.85
C VAL A 540 28.02 -0.85 -3.30
N TYR A 541 28.24 0.38 -2.80
CA TYR A 541 29.43 1.18 -3.08
C TYR A 541 30.47 1.03 -1.96
N ASP A 542 31.71 1.49 -2.22
CA ASP A 542 32.83 1.39 -1.28
C ASP A 542 32.60 2.13 0.05
N ASP A 543 31.81 3.22 0.03
CA ASP A 543 31.41 3.97 1.23
C ASP A 543 30.28 3.31 2.04
N GLY A 544 29.82 2.13 1.60
CA GLY A 544 28.72 1.37 2.17
C GLY A 544 27.34 1.93 1.82
N SER A 545 27.26 2.97 0.98
CA SER A 545 25.98 3.43 0.44
C SER A 545 25.43 2.38 -0.52
N ARG A 546 24.10 2.37 -0.64
CA ARG A 546 23.39 1.40 -1.47
C ARG A 546 22.46 2.10 -2.44
N LYS A 547 22.44 1.61 -3.67
CA LYS A 547 21.49 2.02 -4.70
C LYS A 547 20.64 0.84 -5.11
N ILE A 548 19.33 1.03 -5.02
CA ILE A 548 18.34 0.05 -5.43
C ILE A 548 18.24 0.09 -6.94
N LEU A 549 18.49 -1.05 -7.58
CA LEU A 549 18.38 -1.21 -9.01
C LEU A 549 16.92 -1.54 -9.31
N ASN A 550 16.11 -0.50 -9.49
CA ASN A 550 14.68 -0.64 -9.72
C ASN A 550 14.36 -1.54 -10.92
N LEU A 551 13.37 -2.43 -10.76
CA LEU A 551 12.98 -3.42 -11.76
C LEU A 551 12.35 -2.75 -13.00
N ASP A 552 13.18 -2.46 -13.98
CA ASP A 552 12.83 -1.87 -15.27
C ASP A 552 13.89 -2.19 -16.33
N LEU A 553 13.63 -1.75 -17.57
CA LEU A 553 14.53 -1.97 -18.70
C LEU A 553 15.81 -1.14 -18.66
N ASN A 554 15.90 -0.11 -17.81
CA ASN A 554 17.14 0.64 -17.65
C ASN A 554 18.15 -0.16 -16.83
N ASN A 555 17.68 -0.89 -15.81
CA ASN A 555 18.54 -1.62 -14.89
C ASN A 555 18.68 -3.12 -15.22
N TYR A 556 17.76 -3.72 -15.98
CA TYR A 556 17.77 -5.17 -16.24
C TYR A 556 17.62 -5.52 -17.71
N ASP A 557 18.25 -6.63 -18.08
CA ASP A 557 17.93 -7.38 -19.30
C ASP A 557 16.87 -8.43 -18.98
N VAL A 558 15.87 -8.54 -19.88
CA VAL A 558 14.99 -9.72 -19.92
C VAL A 558 15.64 -10.72 -20.86
N LEU A 559 16.18 -11.80 -20.30
CA LEU A 559 16.75 -12.88 -21.13
C LEU A 559 15.62 -13.61 -21.85
N LYS A 560 15.95 -14.26 -22.98
CA LYS A 560 14.98 -14.97 -23.81
C LYS A 560 14.17 -15.97 -22.95
N PRO A 561 12.85 -15.79 -22.82
CA PRO A 561 12.01 -16.74 -22.09
C PRO A 561 12.05 -18.13 -22.72
N GLU A 562 12.07 -19.16 -21.88
CA GLU A 562 12.19 -20.57 -22.29
C GLU A 562 10.84 -21.29 -22.11
N PRO A 563 10.20 -21.81 -23.17
CA PRO A 563 9.01 -22.64 -23.05
C PRO A 563 9.36 -24.00 -22.45
N LEU A 564 8.71 -24.36 -21.34
CA LEU A 564 8.91 -25.64 -20.66
C LEU A 564 7.84 -26.67 -21.04
N GLY A 565 6.60 -26.22 -21.31
CA GLY A 565 5.49 -27.07 -21.72
C GLY A 565 4.36 -27.11 -20.67
N ILE A 566 3.65 -28.23 -20.59
CA ILE A 566 2.43 -28.38 -19.78
C ILE A 566 2.64 -29.31 -18.59
N GLY A 567 2.10 -28.95 -17.43
CA GLY A 567 2.16 -29.79 -16.23
C GLY A 567 1.80 -29.04 -14.96
N LYS A 568 2.53 -29.32 -13.87
CA LYS A 568 2.30 -28.74 -12.54
C LYS A 568 3.61 -28.54 -11.78
N LEU A 569 3.53 -27.85 -10.65
CA LEU A 569 4.62 -27.79 -9.69
C LEU A 569 4.61 -29.02 -8.77
N ASP A 570 5.78 -29.58 -8.49
CA ASP A 570 5.95 -30.69 -7.55
C ASP A 570 5.98 -30.20 -6.08
N GLN A 571 6.28 -31.12 -5.15
CA GLN A 571 6.39 -30.80 -3.71
C GLN A 571 7.51 -29.79 -3.40
N ASN A 572 8.55 -29.74 -4.23
CA ASN A 572 9.68 -28.82 -4.13
C ASN A 572 9.46 -27.54 -4.95
N LYS A 573 8.24 -27.31 -5.47
CA LYS A 573 7.88 -26.16 -6.30
C LYS A 573 8.65 -26.09 -7.63
N LEU A 574 9.15 -27.22 -8.12
CA LEU A 574 9.79 -27.34 -9.43
C LEU A 574 8.78 -27.81 -10.48
N PHE A 575 8.98 -27.39 -11.73
CA PHE A 575 8.13 -27.83 -12.84
C PHE A 575 8.26 -29.34 -13.08
N SER A 576 7.12 -30.01 -13.11
CA SER A 576 6.97 -31.42 -13.45
C SER A 576 5.91 -31.54 -14.54
N GLY A 577 6.34 -31.77 -15.78
CA GLY A 577 5.47 -31.81 -16.94
C GLY A 577 6.16 -32.31 -18.20
N LEU A 578 5.49 -32.14 -19.34
CA LEU A 578 5.97 -32.52 -20.66
C LEU A 578 6.20 -31.30 -21.53
N TYR A 579 7.31 -31.32 -22.27
CA TYR A 579 7.62 -30.31 -23.27
C TYR A 579 6.56 -30.28 -24.37
N ASP A 580 6.16 -29.07 -24.78
CA ASP A 580 5.22 -28.84 -25.88
C ASP A 580 5.82 -27.86 -26.89
N ALA A 581 6.08 -28.34 -28.11
CA ALA A 581 6.65 -27.54 -29.19
C ALA A 581 5.71 -26.42 -29.69
N ASN A 582 4.40 -26.54 -29.43
CA ASN A 582 3.40 -25.54 -29.82
C ASN A 582 3.26 -24.40 -28.81
N LEU A 583 3.82 -24.53 -27.61
CA LEU A 583 3.88 -23.45 -26.63
C LEU A 583 5.01 -22.49 -26.99
N LYS A 584 4.71 -21.19 -27.02
CA LYS A 584 5.67 -20.11 -27.30
C LYS A 584 5.71 -19.12 -26.15
N CYS A 585 6.91 -18.63 -25.86
CA CYS A 585 7.19 -17.59 -24.88
C CYS A 585 8.11 -16.56 -25.54
N GLU A 586 7.63 -15.34 -25.76
CA GLU A 586 8.35 -14.31 -26.49
C GLU A 586 8.45 -13.04 -25.66
N TRP A 587 9.65 -12.47 -25.55
CA TRP A 587 9.84 -11.13 -24.97
C TRP A 587 9.64 -10.07 -26.06
N ASP A 588 8.65 -9.19 -25.89
CA ASP A 588 8.48 -7.99 -26.71
C ASP A 588 8.94 -6.76 -25.91
N ALA A 589 10.13 -6.25 -26.27
CA ALA A 589 10.76 -5.12 -25.60
C ALA A 589 9.97 -3.80 -25.77
N ASN A 590 9.26 -3.62 -26.88
CA ASN A 590 8.47 -2.41 -27.12
C ASN A 590 7.19 -2.42 -26.27
N LEU A 591 6.59 -3.61 -26.12
CA LEU A 591 5.40 -3.81 -25.28
C LEU A 591 5.77 -3.87 -23.79
N GLY A 592 7.01 -4.22 -23.47
CA GLY A 592 7.46 -4.44 -22.09
C GLY A 592 6.81 -5.68 -21.48
N ARG A 593 6.53 -6.71 -22.29
CA ARG A 593 5.81 -7.92 -21.87
C ARG A 593 6.45 -9.20 -22.40
N VAL A 594 6.37 -10.25 -21.58
CA VAL A 594 6.52 -11.62 -22.06
C VAL A 594 5.15 -12.11 -22.50
N ILE A 595 5.04 -12.49 -23.77
CA ILE A 595 3.83 -13.00 -24.40
C ILE A 595 3.92 -14.52 -24.41
N MET A 596 2.99 -15.18 -23.72
CA MET A 596 2.81 -16.62 -23.78
C MET A 596 1.60 -16.94 -24.65
N TYR A 597 1.76 -17.82 -25.62
CA TYR A 597 0.69 -18.20 -26.54
C TYR A 597 0.95 -19.58 -27.14
N ARG A 598 -0.06 -20.14 -27.81
CA ARG A 598 0.04 -21.43 -28.49
C ARG A 598 -0.08 -21.26 -29.99
N THR A 599 0.58 -22.14 -30.75
CA THR A 599 0.47 -22.23 -32.21
C THR A 599 -0.53 -23.31 -32.67
N ASP A 600 -1.16 -23.99 -31.72
CA ASP A 600 -2.34 -24.83 -31.91
C ASP A 600 -3.52 -24.24 -31.12
N ASP A 601 -4.70 -24.85 -31.22
CA ASP A 601 -5.95 -24.36 -30.62
C ASP A 601 -6.34 -25.09 -29.33
N ARG A 602 -5.42 -25.87 -28.75
CA ARG A 602 -5.69 -26.64 -27.52
C ARG A 602 -5.90 -25.72 -26.32
N ILE A 603 -6.87 -26.09 -25.49
CA ILE A 603 -7.08 -25.50 -24.16
C ILE A 603 -6.27 -26.26 -23.11
N THR A 604 -5.93 -25.56 -22.02
CA THR A 604 -5.21 -26.15 -20.89
C THR A 604 -6.15 -27.06 -20.08
N PRO A 605 -5.81 -28.35 -19.88
CA PRO A 605 -6.61 -29.27 -19.07
C PRO A 605 -6.83 -28.79 -17.64
N GLU A 606 -7.89 -29.29 -17.01
CA GLU A 606 -8.15 -29.03 -15.59
C GLU A 606 -7.01 -29.57 -14.72
N GLY A 607 -6.55 -28.79 -13.74
CA GLY A 607 -5.44 -29.16 -12.85
C GLY A 607 -4.03 -28.85 -13.37
N ASP A 608 -3.84 -28.68 -14.69
CA ASP A 608 -2.53 -28.38 -15.29
C ASP A 608 -2.36 -26.88 -15.63
N ALA A 609 -1.12 -26.44 -15.83
CA ALA A 609 -0.79 -25.12 -16.37
C ALA A 609 0.31 -25.23 -17.42
N GLU A 610 0.42 -24.20 -18.25
CA GLU A 610 1.47 -24.04 -19.26
C GLU A 610 2.59 -23.20 -18.65
N PHE A 611 3.84 -23.61 -18.85
CA PHE A 611 5.00 -23.04 -18.16
C PHE A 611 6.00 -22.43 -19.15
N CYS A 612 6.41 -21.20 -18.85
CA CYS A 612 7.65 -20.62 -19.35
C CYS A 612 8.58 -20.32 -18.17
N LYS A 613 9.88 -20.50 -18.34
CA LYS A 613 10.89 -19.91 -17.46
C LYS A 613 11.25 -18.53 -17.97
N TYR A 614 11.29 -17.53 -17.09
CA TYR A 614 11.80 -16.20 -17.40
C TYR A 614 12.98 -15.89 -16.48
N THR A 615 13.96 -15.17 -17.02
CA THR A 615 15.17 -14.76 -16.30
C THR A 615 15.40 -13.27 -16.49
N LEU A 616 15.66 -12.59 -15.39
CA LEU A 616 16.13 -11.21 -15.40
C LEU A 616 17.61 -11.19 -15.01
N ARG A 617 18.39 -10.35 -15.70
CA ARG A 617 19.80 -10.10 -15.37
C ARG A 617 20.00 -8.62 -15.07
N SER A 618 20.59 -8.32 -13.92
CA SER A 618 21.00 -6.95 -13.58
C SER A 618 22.13 -6.51 -14.51
N LYS A 619 21.98 -5.34 -15.13
CA LYS A 619 23.00 -4.76 -16.01
C LYS A 619 24.23 -4.27 -15.25
N SER A 620 24.05 -3.92 -13.96
CA SER A 620 25.14 -3.35 -13.15
C SER A 620 25.94 -4.44 -12.44
N THR A 621 25.28 -5.38 -11.79
CA THR A 621 25.92 -6.42 -10.97
C THR A 621 26.12 -7.75 -11.72
N GLN A 622 25.47 -7.91 -12.87
CA GLN A 622 25.40 -9.17 -13.64
C GLN A 622 24.72 -10.33 -12.89
N HIS A 623 24.10 -10.09 -11.73
CA HIS A 623 23.30 -11.10 -11.04
C HIS A 623 22.08 -11.50 -11.87
N GLU A 624 21.74 -12.78 -11.84
CA GLU A 624 20.60 -13.36 -12.55
C GLU A 624 19.64 -14.02 -11.56
N ALA A 625 18.34 -13.90 -11.83
CA ALA A 625 17.30 -14.62 -11.11
C ALA A 625 16.25 -15.16 -12.08
N SER A 626 15.66 -16.31 -11.77
CA SER A 626 14.65 -16.97 -12.62
C SER A 626 13.41 -17.38 -11.84
N ALA A 627 12.25 -17.25 -12.49
CA ALA A 627 10.96 -17.73 -12.01
C ALA A 627 10.12 -18.33 -13.15
N TYR A 628 8.95 -18.91 -12.83
CA TYR A 628 8.00 -19.44 -13.80
C TYR A 628 6.89 -18.42 -14.12
N LEU A 629 6.51 -18.35 -15.40
CA LEU A 629 5.25 -17.80 -15.86
C LEU A 629 4.32 -18.98 -16.14
N MET A 630 3.13 -18.95 -15.56
CA MET A 630 2.12 -20.01 -15.64
C MET A 630 0.87 -19.47 -16.32
N ALA A 631 0.48 -20.07 -17.44
CA ALA A 631 -0.74 -19.71 -18.15
C ALA A 631 -1.77 -20.83 -18.12
N ARG A 632 -3.05 -20.44 -18.17
CA ARG A 632 -4.14 -21.32 -18.59
C ARG A 632 -4.80 -20.71 -19.83
N PHE A 633 -4.84 -21.48 -20.91
CA PHE A 633 -5.55 -21.12 -22.13
C PHE A 633 -6.94 -21.74 -22.11
N GLY A 634 -7.96 -20.90 -22.18
CA GLY A 634 -9.35 -21.27 -22.39
C GLY A 634 -9.92 -20.57 -23.61
N ASN A 635 -11.06 -21.05 -24.07
CA ASN A 635 -11.81 -20.39 -25.12
C ASN A 635 -12.45 -19.09 -24.63
N ILE A 636 -12.41 -18.04 -25.45
CA ILE A 636 -13.12 -16.79 -25.21
C ILE A 636 -14.41 -16.80 -26.03
N VAL A 637 -15.52 -17.09 -25.35
CA VAL A 637 -16.86 -17.17 -25.96
C VAL A 637 -17.23 -15.88 -26.71
N PRO A 638 -18.10 -15.98 -27.74
CA PRO A 638 -18.49 -14.85 -28.55
C PRO A 638 -19.35 -13.87 -27.74
N SER A 639 -19.36 -12.62 -28.21
CA SER A 639 -20.19 -11.54 -27.67
C SER A 639 -21.28 -11.18 -28.67
N VAL A 640 -22.47 -10.85 -28.15
CA VAL A 640 -23.65 -10.48 -28.95
C VAL A 640 -24.25 -9.18 -28.42
N GLU A 641 -24.62 -8.28 -29.32
CA GLU A 641 -25.26 -7.02 -28.97
C GLU A 641 -26.79 -7.10 -29.09
N ALA A 642 -27.47 -6.20 -28.37
CA ALA A 642 -28.92 -6.07 -28.48
C ALA A 642 -29.27 -5.40 -29.82
N VAL A 643 -30.19 -6.00 -30.55
CA VAL A 643 -30.64 -5.51 -31.86
C VAL A 643 -32.12 -5.14 -31.80
N SER A 644 -32.50 -4.08 -32.49
CA SER A 644 -33.89 -3.61 -32.55
C SER A 644 -34.34 -3.48 -33.98
N TYR A 645 -35.55 -3.98 -34.25
CA TYR A 645 -36.21 -3.89 -35.54
C TYR A 645 -37.60 -3.28 -35.35
N THR A 646 -38.04 -2.48 -36.30
CA THR A 646 -39.39 -1.92 -36.29
C THR A 646 -40.33 -2.83 -37.06
N ILE A 647 -41.50 -3.11 -36.49
CA ILE A 647 -42.59 -3.82 -37.16
C ILE A 647 -43.81 -2.92 -37.29
N GLU A 648 -44.41 -2.83 -38.48
CA GLU A 648 -45.63 -2.03 -38.70
C GLU A 648 -46.91 -2.79 -38.35
N HIS A 649 -47.75 -2.15 -37.56
CA HIS A 649 -49.04 -2.68 -37.17
C HIS A 649 -49.97 -2.93 -38.36
N GLY A 650 -50.68 -4.05 -38.36
CA GLY A 650 -51.73 -4.37 -39.35
C GLY A 650 -51.23 -4.94 -40.68
N THR A 651 -49.92 -5.16 -40.83
CA THR A 651 -49.32 -5.72 -42.06
C THR A 651 -48.64 -7.05 -41.79
N THR A 652 -48.55 -7.94 -42.79
CA THR A 652 -47.79 -9.18 -42.70
C THR A 652 -46.30 -8.86 -42.69
N GLN A 653 -45.73 -8.80 -41.49
CA GLN A 653 -44.34 -8.39 -41.27
C GLN A 653 -43.45 -9.62 -41.12
N THR A 654 -42.54 -9.80 -42.07
CA THR A 654 -41.37 -10.66 -41.96
C THR A 654 -40.14 -9.78 -41.79
N VAL A 655 -39.42 -9.95 -40.69
CA VAL A 655 -38.18 -9.21 -40.41
C VAL A 655 -37.00 -10.12 -40.68
N THR A 656 -36.18 -9.79 -41.67
CA THR A 656 -34.91 -10.51 -41.89
C THR A 656 -33.89 -10.05 -40.86
N VAL A 657 -33.33 -10.99 -40.10
CA VAL A 657 -32.33 -10.74 -39.06
C VAL A 657 -31.00 -11.34 -39.48
N ASP A 658 -29.93 -10.56 -39.35
CA ASP A 658 -28.55 -11.01 -39.52
C ASP A 658 -27.84 -10.92 -38.18
N LEU A 659 -27.92 -12.01 -37.42
CA LEU A 659 -27.46 -12.04 -36.04
C LEU A 659 -25.95 -12.31 -35.93
N LEU A 660 -25.33 -12.94 -36.94
CA LEU A 660 -23.87 -13.16 -36.95
C LEU A 660 -23.12 -11.86 -37.26
N LYS A 661 -23.69 -10.96 -38.07
CA LYS A 661 -23.12 -9.63 -38.29
C LYS A 661 -23.02 -8.78 -37.01
N ASN A 662 -23.90 -9.04 -36.04
CA ASN A 662 -23.94 -8.36 -34.75
C ASN A 662 -23.29 -9.17 -33.61
N ALA A 663 -22.65 -10.30 -33.96
CA ALA A 663 -21.88 -11.12 -33.05
C ALA A 663 -20.38 -10.93 -33.31
N ASN A 664 -19.56 -11.04 -32.27
CA ASN A 664 -18.13 -10.86 -32.36
C ASN A 664 -17.39 -11.92 -31.54
N ASP A 665 -16.58 -12.72 -32.23
CA ASP A 665 -15.72 -13.78 -31.67
C ASP A 665 -14.22 -13.45 -31.74
N ASN A 666 -13.85 -12.19 -32.00
CA ASN A 666 -12.43 -11.79 -32.08
C ASN A 666 -11.76 -11.70 -30.70
N GLY A 667 -12.42 -12.14 -29.62
CA GLY A 667 -11.89 -12.13 -28.27
C GLY A 667 -10.65 -13.00 -28.12
N ASP A 668 -10.59 -14.10 -28.87
CA ASP A 668 -9.45 -15.01 -28.94
C ASP A 668 -8.22 -14.40 -29.66
N GLY A 669 -8.39 -13.32 -30.41
CA GLY A 669 -7.31 -12.72 -31.20
C GLY A 669 -7.09 -13.37 -32.56
N SER A 670 -5.91 -13.15 -33.14
CA SER A 670 -5.61 -13.52 -34.52
C SER A 670 -5.36 -15.02 -34.69
N THR A 671 -6.15 -15.69 -35.54
CA THR A 671 -6.01 -17.11 -35.89
C THR A 671 -4.92 -17.37 -36.95
N ALA A 672 -4.39 -16.31 -37.59
CA ALA A 672 -3.40 -16.43 -38.66
C ALA A 672 -2.10 -17.14 -38.23
N GLY A 673 -1.78 -17.12 -36.93
CA GLY A 673 -0.61 -17.77 -36.35
C GLY A 673 -0.77 -19.26 -36.04
N LEU A 674 -1.96 -19.83 -36.21
CA LEU A 674 -2.20 -21.26 -35.98
C LEU A 674 -1.51 -22.12 -37.05
N LEU A 675 -0.94 -23.27 -36.67
CA LEU A 675 -0.26 -24.16 -37.62
C LEU A 675 -1.22 -25.14 -38.30
N LEU A 676 -2.19 -25.67 -37.54
CA LEU A 676 -3.16 -26.67 -38.01
C LEU A 676 -4.45 -26.03 -38.54
N ASN A 677 -4.98 -25.01 -37.84
CA ASN A 677 -6.29 -24.40 -38.11
C ASN A 677 -6.18 -22.94 -38.56
N LYS A 678 -5.36 -22.67 -39.60
CA LYS A 678 -5.05 -21.32 -40.10
C LYS A 678 -6.26 -20.47 -40.48
N ASN A 679 -7.33 -21.12 -40.96
CA ASN A 679 -8.58 -20.49 -41.38
C ASN A 679 -9.74 -20.87 -40.45
N LYS A 680 -9.47 -20.99 -39.15
CA LYS A 680 -10.52 -21.27 -38.16
C LYS A 680 -11.65 -20.26 -38.33
N SER A 681 -12.87 -20.78 -38.54
CA SER A 681 -14.08 -19.96 -38.61
C SER A 681 -14.31 -19.27 -37.26
N PRO A 682 -14.83 -18.03 -37.24
CA PRO A 682 -15.22 -17.37 -35.99
C PRO A 682 -16.49 -18.00 -35.37
N PHE A 683 -17.29 -18.73 -36.14
CA PHE A 683 -18.53 -19.31 -35.67
C PHE A 683 -18.66 -20.77 -36.05
N TYR A 684 -19.50 -21.49 -35.31
CA TYR A 684 -19.77 -22.91 -35.55
C TYR A 684 -20.23 -23.19 -36.99
N LEU A 685 -19.58 -24.17 -37.62
CA LEU A 685 -19.92 -24.68 -38.94
C LEU A 685 -20.56 -26.07 -38.81
N ASN A 686 -21.57 -26.34 -39.63
CA ASN A 686 -22.17 -27.67 -39.72
C ASN A 686 -21.21 -28.66 -40.44
N THR A 687 -21.64 -29.93 -40.55
CA THR A 687 -20.86 -31.00 -41.22
C THR A 687 -20.58 -30.74 -42.71
N LYS A 688 -21.27 -29.79 -43.35
CA LYS A 688 -21.06 -29.34 -44.73
C LYS A 688 -20.13 -28.12 -44.83
N GLY A 689 -19.62 -27.61 -43.70
CA GLY A 689 -18.78 -26.42 -43.65
C GLY A 689 -19.56 -25.09 -43.73
N GLU A 690 -20.87 -25.10 -43.48
CA GLU A 690 -21.73 -23.91 -43.56
C GLU A 690 -22.06 -23.38 -42.16
N ALA A 691 -22.06 -22.05 -42.00
CA ALA A 691 -22.38 -21.43 -40.71
C ALA A 691 -23.82 -21.76 -40.26
N GLN A 692 -23.93 -22.31 -39.05
CA GLN A 692 -25.18 -22.71 -38.39
C GLN A 692 -25.06 -22.53 -36.87
N ALA A 693 -24.76 -21.31 -36.44
CA ALA A 693 -24.27 -21.01 -35.10
C ALA A 693 -25.30 -20.37 -34.16
N ILE A 694 -26.55 -20.14 -34.58
CA ILE A 694 -27.52 -19.36 -33.79
C ILE A 694 -28.55 -20.29 -33.16
N ARG A 695 -28.75 -20.21 -31.83
CA ARG A 695 -29.87 -20.87 -31.16
C ARG A 695 -30.79 -19.83 -30.55
N PHE A 696 -32.09 -19.96 -30.82
CA PHE A 696 -33.11 -19.17 -30.15
C PHE A 696 -33.45 -19.82 -28.80
N ILE A 697 -33.34 -19.06 -27.72
CA ILE A 697 -33.58 -19.53 -26.34
C ILE A 697 -35.03 -19.28 -25.95
N LYS A 698 -35.54 -18.09 -26.24
CA LYS A 698 -36.93 -17.72 -25.95
C LYS A 698 -37.53 -16.98 -27.13
N VAL A 699 -38.55 -17.58 -27.72
CA VAL A 699 -39.37 -16.99 -28.78
C VAL A 699 -40.79 -16.86 -28.25
N PRO A 700 -41.40 -15.66 -28.25
CA PRO A 700 -42.81 -15.49 -27.87
C PRO A 700 -43.75 -16.26 -28.80
N ASP A 701 -44.87 -16.75 -28.28
CA ASP A 701 -45.80 -17.62 -29.03
C ASP A 701 -46.34 -16.99 -30.32
N ASN A 702 -46.34 -15.67 -30.44
CA ASN A 702 -46.82 -14.92 -31.60
C ASN A 702 -45.71 -14.54 -32.59
N VAL A 703 -44.50 -15.07 -32.41
CA VAL A 703 -43.37 -14.91 -33.33
C VAL A 703 -42.91 -16.30 -33.80
N THR A 704 -42.79 -16.49 -35.10
CA THR A 704 -42.23 -17.71 -35.70
C THR A 704 -40.86 -17.41 -36.30
N VAL A 705 -39.90 -18.33 -36.10
CA VAL A 705 -38.57 -18.26 -36.72
C VAL A 705 -38.54 -19.13 -37.97
N VAL A 706 -38.15 -18.56 -39.11
CA VAL A 706 -37.89 -19.29 -40.35
C VAL A 706 -36.44 -19.07 -40.76
N SER A 707 -35.71 -20.14 -41.05
CA SER A 707 -34.28 -20.08 -41.39
C SER A 707 -33.97 -20.96 -42.59
N GLU A 708 -33.07 -20.53 -43.47
CA GLU A 708 -32.61 -21.33 -44.62
C GLU A 708 -31.92 -22.64 -44.19
N ARG A 709 -31.24 -22.63 -43.05
CA ARG A 709 -30.55 -23.79 -42.50
C ARG A 709 -30.96 -24.04 -41.05
N GLN A 710 -31.19 -25.30 -40.72
CA GLN A 710 -31.48 -25.77 -39.37
C GLN A 710 -30.86 -27.15 -39.14
N GLY A 711 -30.33 -27.39 -37.95
CA GLY A 711 -29.82 -28.70 -37.54
C GLY A 711 -29.35 -28.68 -36.08
N ALA A 712 -28.74 -29.78 -35.62
CA ALA A 712 -28.27 -29.90 -34.24
C ALA A 712 -27.22 -28.83 -33.88
N CYS A 713 -27.32 -28.28 -32.67
CA CYS A 713 -26.30 -27.42 -32.07
C CYS A 713 -25.03 -28.22 -31.65
N PRO A 714 -23.89 -27.55 -31.40
CA PRO A 714 -22.69 -28.23 -30.93
C PRO A 714 -22.75 -28.64 -29.45
N GLY A 715 -21.82 -29.51 -29.06
CA GLY A 715 -21.49 -29.80 -27.66
C GLY A 715 -22.65 -30.36 -26.83
N ALA A 716 -22.82 -29.80 -25.62
CA ALA A 716 -23.86 -30.23 -24.67
C ALA A 716 -25.29 -29.95 -25.18
N ASP A 717 -25.45 -29.00 -26.09
CA ASP A 717 -26.73 -28.57 -26.64
C ASP A 717 -27.13 -29.36 -27.92
N ARG A 718 -26.47 -30.48 -28.23
CA ARG A 718 -26.72 -31.30 -29.45
C ARG A 718 -28.16 -31.78 -29.68
N LEU A 719 -29.03 -31.71 -28.67
CA LEU A 719 -30.46 -32.04 -28.79
C LEU A 719 -31.31 -30.84 -29.23
N GLU A 720 -30.69 -29.67 -29.33
CA GLU A 720 -31.31 -28.39 -29.64
C GLU A 720 -31.05 -28.01 -31.09
N ASN A 721 -31.89 -27.13 -31.63
CA ASN A 721 -31.77 -26.67 -33.01
C ASN A 721 -31.00 -25.35 -33.11
N CYS A 722 -29.98 -25.37 -33.95
CA CYS A 722 -29.21 -24.22 -34.36
C CYS A 722 -29.57 -23.85 -35.81
N HIS A 723 -29.54 -22.55 -36.08
CA HIS A 723 -30.02 -21.91 -37.29
C HIS A 723 -28.87 -21.19 -38.00
N GLY A 724 -29.00 -21.05 -39.33
CA GLY A 724 -28.06 -20.31 -40.17
C GLY A 724 -28.66 -19.90 -41.51
N GLY A 725 -27.90 -19.15 -42.29
CA GLY A 725 -28.36 -18.54 -43.55
C GLY A 725 -29.23 -17.32 -43.29
N ASN A 726 -30.08 -16.95 -44.24
CA ASN A 726 -31.08 -15.90 -44.01
C ASN A 726 -32.10 -16.39 -42.97
N ILE A 727 -32.28 -15.62 -41.91
CA ILE A 727 -33.25 -15.88 -40.85
C ILE A 727 -34.32 -14.79 -40.90
N THR A 728 -35.58 -15.19 -40.88
CA THR A 728 -36.72 -14.28 -40.81
C THR A 728 -37.56 -14.55 -39.56
N LEU A 729 -37.93 -13.48 -38.87
CA LEU A 729 -38.89 -13.49 -37.77
C LEU A 729 -40.24 -13.04 -38.32
N GLN A 730 -41.26 -13.88 -38.21
CA GLN A 730 -42.60 -13.62 -38.74
C GLN A 730 -43.62 -13.51 -37.60
N LEU A 731 -44.45 -12.47 -37.62
CA LEU A 731 -45.57 -12.36 -36.69
C LEU A 731 -46.72 -13.28 -37.09
N ILE A 732 -47.24 -14.04 -36.12
CA ILE A 732 -48.40 -14.91 -36.32
C ILE A 732 -49.69 -14.07 -36.35
N ASN A 733 -49.77 -13.00 -35.55
CA ASN A 733 -50.90 -12.07 -35.52
C ASN A 733 -50.46 -10.64 -35.84
N THR A 734 -50.83 -10.16 -37.03
CA THR A 734 -50.47 -8.83 -37.52
C THR A 734 -51.27 -7.69 -36.87
N LEU A 735 -52.34 -8.01 -36.13
CA LEU A 735 -53.20 -7.05 -35.42
C LEU A 735 -52.83 -6.88 -33.94
N ASP A 736 -51.82 -7.61 -33.46
CA ASP A 736 -51.33 -7.47 -32.10
C ASP A 736 -50.50 -6.16 -31.99
N PRO A 737 -50.80 -5.26 -31.03
CA PRO A 737 -50.06 -4.01 -30.86
C PRO A 737 -48.79 -4.11 -30.02
N PHE A 738 -48.48 -5.26 -29.41
CA PHE A 738 -47.38 -5.35 -28.45
C PHE A 738 -46.00 -5.38 -29.10
N ASN A 739 -44.99 -4.96 -28.34
CA ASN A 739 -43.58 -5.18 -28.65
C ASN A 739 -43.18 -6.61 -28.26
N TYR A 740 -42.29 -7.23 -29.03
CA TYR A 740 -41.79 -8.57 -28.74
C TYR A 740 -40.31 -8.59 -28.42
N LYS A 741 -39.93 -9.56 -27.59
CA LYS A 741 -38.55 -9.80 -27.20
C LYS A 741 -38.22 -11.25 -27.48
N VAL A 742 -37.24 -11.48 -28.35
CA VAL A 742 -36.69 -12.80 -28.67
C VAL A 742 -35.28 -12.86 -28.10
N THR A 743 -34.92 -13.93 -27.38
CA THR A 743 -33.55 -14.13 -26.91
C THR A 743 -32.85 -15.24 -27.68
N TYR A 744 -31.56 -15.06 -27.93
CA TYR A 744 -30.74 -15.97 -28.72
C TYR A 744 -29.32 -16.06 -28.17
N VAL A 745 -28.60 -17.10 -28.57
CA VAL A 745 -27.17 -17.27 -28.32
C VAL A 745 -26.46 -17.60 -29.63
N VAL A 746 -25.17 -17.29 -29.70
CA VAL A 746 -24.30 -17.63 -30.83
C VAL A 746 -23.19 -18.56 -30.35
N TYR A 747 -22.91 -19.61 -31.12
CA TYR A 747 -21.83 -20.55 -30.87
C TYR A 747 -20.57 -20.19 -31.67
N ASP A 748 -19.42 -20.19 -31.02
CA ASP A 748 -18.13 -20.09 -31.70
C ASP A 748 -17.75 -21.43 -32.38
N ALA A 749 -16.59 -21.44 -33.03
CA ALA A 749 -16.08 -22.65 -33.67
C ALA A 749 -15.64 -23.76 -32.70
N ASP A 750 -15.41 -23.46 -31.42
CA ASP A 750 -15.11 -24.47 -30.39
C ASP A 750 -16.39 -25.09 -29.81
N GLY A 751 -17.56 -24.49 -30.10
CA GLY A 751 -18.87 -24.99 -29.70
C GLY A 751 -19.35 -24.45 -28.36
N ASP A 752 -18.70 -23.41 -27.82
CA ASP A 752 -19.18 -22.69 -26.65
C ASP A 752 -20.11 -21.55 -27.08
N LYS A 753 -21.04 -21.18 -26.20
CA LYS A 753 -22.07 -20.18 -26.49
C LYS A 753 -21.83 -18.84 -25.80
N SER A 754 -22.21 -17.77 -26.49
CA SER A 754 -22.30 -16.42 -25.94
C SER A 754 -23.28 -16.35 -24.76
N ALA A 755 -23.22 -15.24 -24.02
CA ALA A 755 -24.35 -14.80 -23.21
C ALA A 755 -25.60 -14.56 -24.09
N GLU A 756 -26.80 -14.55 -23.48
CA GLU A 756 -28.04 -14.30 -24.20
C GLU A 756 -28.09 -12.88 -24.80
N GLY A 757 -28.23 -12.81 -26.12
CA GLY A 757 -28.54 -11.60 -26.87
C GLY A 757 -30.05 -11.34 -26.92
N LEU A 758 -30.42 -10.08 -27.14
CA LEU A 758 -31.82 -9.65 -27.19
C LEU A 758 -32.16 -9.05 -28.57
N ILE A 759 -33.24 -9.55 -29.16
CA ILE A 759 -33.89 -8.96 -30.34
C ILE A 759 -35.18 -8.30 -29.87
N SER A 760 -35.30 -7.00 -30.07
CA SER A 760 -36.53 -6.24 -29.81
C SER A 760 -37.27 -5.97 -31.12
N LEU A 761 -38.50 -6.45 -31.23
CA LEU A 761 -39.42 -6.12 -32.32
C LEU A 761 -40.36 -5.03 -31.82
N ASN A 762 -40.09 -3.79 -32.22
CA ASN A 762 -40.80 -2.61 -31.76
C ASN A 762 -41.96 -2.27 -32.72
N ASN A 763 -43.19 -2.31 -32.20
CA ASN A 763 -44.40 -2.19 -32.98
C ASN A 763 -44.82 -0.72 -33.14
N THR A 764 -45.10 -0.29 -34.38
CA THR A 764 -45.54 1.09 -34.65
C THR A 764 -46.86 1.44 -33.95
N ALA A 765 -47.68 0.44 -33.60
CA ALA A 765 -48.90 0.65 -32.80
C ALA A 765 -48.64 1.24 -31.41
N VAL A 766 -47.42 1.18 -30.87
CA VAL A 766 -47.06 1.73 -29.56
C VAL A 766 -45.92 2.76 -29.62
N ALA A 767 -45.58 3.23 -30.82
CA ALA A 767 -44.61 4.31 -31.03
C ALA A 767 -45.10 5.66 -30.45
N ASP A 768 -44.16 6.60 -30.24
CA ASP A 768 -44.43 7.88 -29.56
C ASP A 768 -45.52 8.75 -30.22
N ASN A 769 -45.81 8.51 -31.48
CA ASN A 769 -46.81 9.19 -32.32
C ASN A 769 -48.07 8.33 -32.62
N SER A 770 -48.23 7.17 -31.96
CA SER A 770 -49.37 6.28 -32.17
C SER A 770 -50.62 6.72 -31.39
N VAL A 771 -51.79 6.58 -32.02
CA VAL A 771 -53.12 6.79 -31.44
C VAL A 771 -53.37 5.91 -30.20
N ARG A 772 -52.67 4.78 -30.06
CA ARG A 772 -52.82 3.84 -28.93
C ARG A 772 -51.93 4.15 -27.72
N LYS A 773 -51.02 5.14 -27.79
CA LYS A 773 -50.32 5.66 -26.59
C LYS A 773 -51.24 6.49 -25.69
N SER A 774 -52.40 6.91 -26.21
CA SER A 774 -53.48 7.58 -25.50
C SER A 774 -54.53 6.58 -25.04
N GLY A 775 -54.28 5.83 -23.96
CA GLY A 775 -55.30 4.94 -23.41
C GLY A 775 -54.81 3.83 -22.48
N GLY A 776 -53.94 4.13 -21.52
CA GLY A 776 -53.53 3.19 -20.48
C GLY A 776 -52.92 3.97 -19.32
N GLY A 777 -53.51 3.86 -18.13
CA GLY A 777 -53.36 4.82 -17.03
C GLY A 777 -51.92 5.20 -16.70
N ALA A 778 -51.60 6.48 -16.88
CA ALA A 778 -50.48 7.09 -16.20
C ALA A 778 -50.73 7.01 -14.69
N MET A 779 -49.92 6.21 -13.99
CA MET A 779 -49.64 6.45 -12.57
C MET A 779 -48.84 7.75 -12.47
N GLY A 780 -49.55 8.88 -12.59
CA GLY A 780 -49.00 10.18 -12.28
C GLY A 780 -48.78 10.30 -10.78
N TRP A 781 -47.68 10.94 -10.40
CA TRP A 781 -47.24 11.28 -9.04
C TRP A 781 -48.34 11.75 -8.04
N ILE A 782 -49.51 12.17 -8.51
CA ILE A 782 -50.67 12.58 -7.71
C ILE A 782 -51.33 11.40 -6.98
N SER A 783 -51.25 10.16 -7.50
CA SER A 783 -51.77 8.96 -6.81
C SER A 783 -50.91 8.51 -5.62
N LEU A 784 -49.62 8.86 -5.61
CA LEU A 784 -48.72 8.68 -4.45
C LEU A 784 -49.04 9.64 -3.29
N ILE A 785 -49.52 10.86 -3.59
CA ILE A 785 -49.93 11.83 -2.56
C ILE A 785 -51.27 11.42 -1.91
N GLY A 786 -52.18 10.77 -2.66
CA GLY A 786 -53.40 10.17 -2.14
C GLY A 786 -53.17 8.98 -1.20
N LEU A 787 -52.11 8.20 -1.41
CA LEU A 787 -51.75 7.07 -0.54
C LEU A 787 -50.98 7.51 0.71
N LEU A 788 -50.17 8.58 0.62
CA LEU A 788 -49.50 9.18 1.78
C LEU A 788 -50.46 9.90 2.74
N SER A 789 -51.53 10.51 2.22
CA SER A 789 -52.57 11.16 3.06
C SER A 789 -53.44 10.14 3.83
N LEU A 790 -53.71 8.96 3.25
CA LEU A 790 -54.40 7.86 3.94
C LEU A 790 -53.49 7.11 4.95
N ALA A 791 -52.17 7.07 4.72
CA ALA A 791 -51.20 6.54 5.69
C ALA A 791 -51.02 7.48 6.90
N TRP A 792 -51.02 8.80 6.67
CA TRP A 792 -50.91 9.81 7.74
C TRP A 792 -52.18 9.90 8.61
N ALA A 793 -53.37 9.73 8.00
CA ALA A 793 -54.64 9.65 8.72
C ALA A 793 -54.78 8.36 9.57
N ARG A 794 -54.10 7.27 9.22
CA ARG A 794 -54.04 6.03 10.02
C ARG A 794 -53.02 6.09 11.16
N GLN A 795 -51.89 6.80 11.00
CA GLN A 795 -50.89 6.94 12.08
C GLN A 795 -51.31 7.89 13.22
N ARG A 796 -52.24 8.84 12.98
CA ARG A 796 -52.80 9.66 14.07
C ARG A 796 -53.84 8.96 14.95
N LYS A 797 -54.24 7.72 14.64
CA LYS A 797 -55.12 6.89 15.50
C LYS A 797 -54.39 5.87 16.37
N LEU A 798 -53.06 5.90 16.44
CA LEU A 798 -52.25 5.02 17.31
C LEU A 798 -51.35 5.76 18.32
N LYS A 799 -51.63 7.04 18.59
CA LYS A 799 -51.20 7.73 19.82
C LYS A 799 -52.34 8.60 20.34
N ASN A 800 -53.33 7.96 20.96
CA ASN A 800 -53.74 8.25 22.33
C ASN A 800 -53.62 6.94 23.10
#